data_AF-A0A956QXT5-F1
#
_entry.id   AF-A0A956QXT5-F1
#
_cell.length_a   1.000
_cell.length_b   1.000
_cell.length_c   1.000
_cell.angle_alpha   90.00
_cell.angle_beta   90.00
_cell.angle_gamma   90.00
#
_symmetry.space_group_name_H-M   'P 1'
#
loop_
_entity.id
_entity.type
_entity.pdbx_description
1 polymer ?
#
loop_
_entity_poly.entity_id
_entity_poly.type
_entity_poly.pdbx_seq_one_letter_code
_entity_poly.pdbx_strand_id
1 'polypeptide(L)'
;MRLELNEDEEIGSPNDLIDTRPFANAINKYFAGNPLVQYLDQQNPLSELSHRRRITSFGPGGIDPAAAPVEMRDVHPSQIGRVCLVESPEGKNCGMVSYLATYCRIDDDGFLTVPYRKVKDGILTDAVQYLTPSDDKKYTLAPPDTKVKDGKIVGPLVAARRGELFFEVPPEAIDMIGITPQGFFSVGSGLIPFLEHDDANRALMGGGMMRQTLPLVRPERPRVGTGMEKIVARSSGHSVIARRGGIVTHVDGNRIEIQQASGEIRTYNLTRFDRTNQNTILDQRPAVAKGDRVEAGQIIADGPASDKGELALGRNLLTAFLSWNGYNFEDAIIIRQGIVRDDVITHIEIEKHSIGVYQTLRGPEILTPELPNVAGKDIEHLDERGIAKIGSYVEPGDVLVSKLTPKEHRALSSEEELLQAIFGKVAEEMADSSLRVPHGAGGRVIDVRIFTPETTPEMKAGVICEIEVLTARLCKLEVGDKLAGRHGNKGIVATIVPDEDMPYLPDGTPVDIVLNPLGVPSRMNVGQVMDTQLGYYASVLNRFYRIHQFDESLAKDASYNLVKEALEEVRKTPGYEWLGEDGKVTLYDGRTGEAINSPVLVGRQYMLKLNQLVLHKINARSGLGGPYAAVTQQPVGGKANHGGQRMGEMEVWAIQAYGCAHMLNEMMTIKADDIQGRHQAYADMVQGKNPPTGGRTAAFDGLCCEIRGLGLEMTLGKVVDSFDPLPEKFCSHVDLPEDPTLEEALQVSSVDMIESELGQRLLEIPAGDYEPVVRPPQVPMITSITNGKFGKKPQIELAQESLIDDIDEPTDSQDTLQPQGEDKDQQNVFDFIDSVTADLDFEPPKGSESEVSRGNVSQENVSQESDTTSELSSLIAPELDREEEMLDFPSLSELQSLAQELMGISQEDKTKVSVTIMPETIKTDS
;
A
#
# COMPACT_ATOMS: atom_id res chain seq x y z
N MET A 1 -23.66 27.64 -30.49
CA MET A 1 -25.02 27.46 -31.05
C MET A 1 -25.91 28.52 -30.42
N ARG A 2 -26.45 29.46 -31.21
CA ARG A 2 -27.57 30.31 -30.80
C ARG A 2 -28.84 29.53 -31.18
N LEU A 3 -29.67 29.21 -30.19
CA LEU A 3 -31.02 28.69 -30.43
C LEU A 3 -31.91 29.88 -30.77
N GLU A 4 -32.38 29.96 -32.01
CA GLU A 4 -33.52 30.79 -32.39
C GLU A 4 -34.79 30.03 -31.97
N LEU A 5 -35.55 30.60 -31.04
CA LEU A 5 -36.86 30.10 -30.63
C LEU A 5 -37.90 30.54 -31.66
N ASN A 6 -38.50 29.58 -32.36
CA ASN A 6 -39.74 29.81 -33.10
C ASN A 6 -40.88 29.99 -32.08
N GLU A 7 -41.64 31.08 -32.18
CA GLU A 7 -42.63 31.51 -31.17
C GLU A 7 -43.97 30.72 -31.18
N ASP A 8 -44.08 29.59 -31.90
CA ASP A 8 -45.37 28.90 -32.13
C ASP A 8 -45.38 27.37 -31.88
N GLU A 9 -44.42 26.80 -31.14
CA GLU A 9 -44.53 25.41 -30.66
C GLU A 9 -44.87 25.41 -29.17
N GLU A 10 -45.86 24.60 -28.77
CA GLU A 10 -46.19 24.32 -27.37
C GLU A 10 -44.89 24.19 -26.57
N ILE A 11 -44.76 24.94 -25.48
CA ILE A 11 -43.59 24.85 -24.59
C ILE A 11 -43.46 23.38 -24.18
N GLY A 12 -42.55 22.67 -24.84
CA GLY A 12 -42.28 21.27 -24.58
C GLY A 12 -42.03 21.09 -23.10
N SER A 13 -42.51 19.98 -22.54
CA SER A 13 -42.33 19.73 -21.12
C SER A 13 -40.81 19.76 -20.81
N PRO A 14 -40.37 20.15 -19.60
CA PRO A 14 -38.95 20.13 -19.25
C PRO A 14 -38.26 18.77 -19.53
N ASN A 15 -39.02 17.67 -19.52
CA ASN A 15 -38.54 16.34 -19.88
C ASN A 15 -38.11 16.20 -21.34
N ASP A 16 -38.68 17.00 -22.25
CA ASP A 16 -38.33 16.99 -23.68
C ASP A 16 -37.03 17.76 -23.95
N LEU A 17 -36.63 18.65 -23.02
CA LEU A 17 -35.43 19.49 -23.10
C LEU A 17 -34.22 18.91 -22.34
N ILE A 18 -34.46 18.07 -21.32
CA ILE A 18 -33.42 17.58 -20.41
C ILE A 18 -33.05 16.13 -20.74
N ASP A 19 -31.92 15.95 -21.43
CA ASP A 19 -31.25 14.65 -21.51
C ASP A 19 -30.33 14.46 -20.29
N THR A 20 -30.64 13.49 -19.43
CA THR A 20 -29.87 13.19 -18.23
C THR A 20 -28.64 12.33 -18.51
N ARG A 21 -28.52 11.72 -19.70
CA ARG A 21 -27.43 10.79 -20.04
C ARG A 21 -26.04 11.44 -19.99
N PRO A 22 -25.81 12.67 -20.51
CA PRO A 22 -24.51 13.32 -20.39
C PRO A 22 -24.08 13.54 -18.94
N PHE A 23 -25.02 13.90 -18.07
CA PHE A 23 -24.79 14.09 -16.64
C PHE A 23 -24.48 12.76 -15.93
N ALA A 24 -25.29 11.72 -16.16
CA ALA A 24 -25.05 10.39 -15.61
C ALA A 24 -23.71 9.80 -16.09
N ASN A 25 -23.37 9.98 -17.37
CA ASN A 25 -22.09 9.56 -17.93
C ASN A 25 -20.90 10.32 -17.32
N ALA A 26 -21.05 11.63 -17.07
CA ALA A 26 -20.02 12.42 -16.40
C ALA A 26 -19.78 11.94 -14.95
N ILE A 27 -20.85 11.67 -14.21
CA ILE A 27 -20.78 11.10 -12.85
C ILE A 27 -20.11 9.72 -12.88
N ASN A 28 -20.57 8.82 -13.74
CA ASN A 28 -20.01 7.48 -13.86
C ASN A 28 -18.53 7.52 -14.27
N LYS A 29 -18.16 8.41 -15.20
CA LYS A 29 -16.77 8.61 -15.59
C LYS A 29 -15.92 9.14 -14.44
N TYR A 30 -16.46 10.02 -13.61
CA TYR A 30 -15.78 10.53 -12.42
C TYR A 30 -15.56 9.40 -11.40
N PHE A 31 -16.59 8.66 -11.00
CA PHE A 31 -16.45 7.61 -9.98
C PHE A 31 -15.70 6.37 -10.47
N ALA A 32 -15.78 6.01 -11.75
CA ALA A 32 -15.11 4.82 -12.28
C ALA A 32 -13.69 5.09 -12.79
N GLY A 33 -13.39 6.32 -13.23
CA GLY A 33 -12.14 6.63 -13.94
C GLY A 33 -11.23 7.66 -13.27
N ASN A 34 -11.67 8.34 -12.21
CA ASN A 34 -10.84 9.34 -11.55
C ASN A 34 -9.88 8.69 -10.54
N PRO A 35 -8.56 8.94 -10.60
CA PRO A 35 -7.59 8.38 -9.64
C PRO A 35 -7.78 8.85 -8.20
N LEU A 36 -8.55 9.92 -7.96
CA LEU A 36 -8.95 10.36 -6.62
C LEU A 36 -10.01 9.46 -5.99
N VAL A 37 -10.80 8.76 -6.80
CA VAL A 37 -11.81 7.81 -6.33
C VAL A 37 -11.12 6.45 -6.17
N GLN A 38 -10.84 6.11 -4.92
CA GLN A 38 -10.09 4.92 -4.56
C GLN A 38 -10.94 3.95 -3.76
N TYR A 39 -10.67 2.66 -3.92
CA TYR A 39 -11.24 1.64 -3.03
C TYR A 39 -10.86 1.95 -1.59
N LEU A 40 -11.86 2.03 -0.72
CA LEU A 40 -11.65 2.35 0.68
C LEU A 40 -10.75 1.30 1.34
N ASP A 41 -9.78 1.77 2.14
CA ASP A 41 -8.79 0.92 2.80
C ASP A 41 -9.32 0.49 4.17
N GLN A 42 -9.98 -0.66 4.20
CA GLN A 42 -10.69 -1.22 5.34
C GLN A 42 -9.97 -2.44 5.94
N GLN A 43 -8.64 -2.42 5.97
CA GLN A 43 -7.89 -3.45 6.69
C GLN A 43 -8.26 -3.45 8.17
N ASN A 44 -8.26 -2.27 8.79
CA ASN A 44 -8.67 -2.05 10.18
C ASN A 44 -9.29 -0.64 10.35
N PRO A 45 -9.89 -0.32 11.52
CA PRO A 45 -10.53 0.98 11.72
C PRO A 45 -9.60 2.20 11.55
N LEU A 46 -8.30 2.05 11.85
CA LEU A 46 -7.31 3.12 11.68
C LEU A 46 -6.97 3.33 10.20
N SER A 47 -6.81 2.26 9.42
CA SER A 47 -6.51 2.36 7.98
C SER A 47 -7.61 3.15 7.26
N GLU A 48 -8.86 2.88 7.60
CA GLU A 48 -10.01 3.54 6.98
C GLU A 48 -10.07 5.03 7.35
N LEU A 49 -9.90 5.33 8.64
CA LEU A 49 -9.89 6.71 9.13
C LEU A 49 -8.75 7.53 8.52
N SER A 50 -7.55 6.95 8.42
CA SER A 50 -6.40 7.62 7.81
C SER A 50 -6.56 7.79 6.30
N HIS A 51 -7.18 6.83 5.59
CA HIS A 51 -7.45 6.97 4.16
C HIS A 51 -8.41 8.15 3.90
N ARG A 52 -9.47 8.29 4.70
CA ARG A 52 -10.40 9.44 4.59
C ARG A 52 -9.74 10.80 4.88
N ARG A 53 -8.61 10.82 5.59
CA ARG A 53 -7.84 12.03 5.95
C ARG A 53 -6.56 12.21 5.14
N ARG A 54 -6.39 11.45 4.06
CA ARG A 54 -5.21 11.48 3.21
C ARG A 54 -5.29 12.63 2.22
N ILE A 55 -4.18 13.31 2.04
CA ILE A 55 -3.98 14.42 1.10
C ILE A 55 -3.12 13.89 -0.05
N THR A 56 -3.52 14.16 -1.28
CA THR A 56 -2.79 13.74 -2.48
C THR A 56 -2.54 14.93 -3.39
N SER A 57 -1.29 15.16 -3.78
CA SER A 57 -0.89 16.28 -4.66
C SER A 57 -1.01 15.95 -6.16
N PHE A 58 -1.34 14.69 -6.50
CA PHE A 58 -1.54 14.23 -7.88
C PHE A 58 -3.02 13.96 -8.19
N GLY A 59 -3.35 13.90 -9.46
CA GLY A 59 -4.72 13.71 -9.97
C GLY A 59 -5.06 14.76 -11.03
N PRO A 60 -6.31 14.80 -11.52
CA PRO A 60 -6.75 15.84 -12.46
C PRO A 60 -6.52 17.24 -11.88
N GLY A 61 -5.73 18.07 -12.56
CA GLY A 61 -5.34 19.41 -12.08
C GLY A 61 -4.22 19.42 -11.03
N GLY A 62 -3.70 18.25 -10.64
CA GLY A 62 -2.55 18.12 -9.74
C GLY A 62 -1.23 17.94 -10.52
N ILE A 63 -0.21 17.47 -9.81
CA ILE A 63 1.15 17.32 -10.34
C ILE A 63 1.46 15.84 -10.58
N ASP A 64 2.09 15.54 -11.71
CA ASP A 64 2.59 14.18 -11.99
C ASP A 64 3.72 13.85 -11.00
N PRO A 65 3.60 12.78 -10.19
CA PRO A 65 4.66 12.38 -9.27
C PRO A 65 6.02 12.17 -9.94
N ALA A 66 6.06 11.77 -11.21
CA ALA A 66 7.31 11.55 -11.94
C ALA A 66 8.01 12.87 -12.33
N ALA A 67 7.25 13.95 -12.49
CA ALA A 67 7.75 15.28 -12.86
C ALA A 67 7.91 16.21 -11.65
N ALA A 68 7.46 15.80 -10.46
CA ALA A 68 7.48 16.63 -9.26
C ALA A 68 8.92 16.90 -8.78
N PRO A 69 9.35 18.17 -8.66
CA PRO A 69 10.65 18.52 -8.12
C PRO A 69 10.76 18.15 -6.64
N VAL A 70 11.99 17.99 -6.16
CA VAL A 70 12.27 17.56 -4.78
C VAL A 70 11.72 18.56 -3.75
N GLU A 71 11.82 19.87 -4.01
CA GLU A 71 11.37 20.89 -3.04
C GLU A 71 9.86 20.81 -2.76
N MET A 72 9.07 20.29 -3.71
CA MET A 72 7.63 20.10 -3.52
C MET A 72 7.30 18.93 -2.57
N ARG A 73 8.22 17.97 -2.45
CA ARG A 73 8.08 16.79 -1.60
C ARG A 73 8.56 17.05 -0.17
N ASP A 74 9.35 18.10 0.02
CA ASP A 74 9.93 18.44 1.31
C ASP A 74 8.89 19.00 2.29
N VAL A 75 9.20 18.85 3.58
CA VAL A 75 8.35 19.37 4.65
C VAL A 75 8.56 20.87 4.77
N HIS A 76 7.48 21.63 4.58
CA HIS A 76 7.51 23.09 4.68
C HIS A 76 7.05 23.57 6.07
N PRO A 77 7.63 24.62 6.68
CA PRO A 77 7.24 25.11 8.02
C PRO A 77 5.75 25.47 8.17
N SER A 78 5.07 25.86 7.09
CA SER A 78 3.62 26.09 7.11
C SER A 78 2.80 24.81 7.33
N GLN A 79 3.38 23.63 7.19
CA GLN A 79 2.69 22.36 7.41
C GLN A 79 2.49 22.05 8.91
N ILE A 80 3.20 22.73 9.81
CA ILE A 80 3.11 22.51 11.26
C ILE A 80 1.66 22.62 11.74
N GLY A 81 1.12 21.51 12.26
CA GLY A 81 -0.25 21.40 12.77
C GLY A 81 -1.35 21.35 11.69
N ARG A 82 -0.97 21.34 10.41
CA ARG A 82 -1.88 21.23 9.26
C ARG A 82 -1.74 19.87 8.58
N VAL A 83 -0.51 19.52 8.21
CA VAL A 83 -0.14 18.24 7.61
C VAL A 83 0.81 17.53 8.58
N CYS A 84 0.71 16.21 8.68
CA CYS A 84 1.61 15.44 9.51
C CYS A 84 3.05 15.54 8.99
N LEU A 85 3.97 15.84 9.90
CA LEU A 85 5.40 16.00 9.58
C LEU A 85 6.17 14.68 9.48
N VAL A 86 5.53 13.55 9.80
CA VAL A 86 6.16 12.23 9.88
C VAL A 86 5.51 11.26 8.90
N GLU A 87 4.18 11.23 8.82
CA GLU A 87 3.49 10.21 8.05
C GLU A 87 3.43 10.56 6.55
N SER A 88 4.18 9.80 5.76
CA SER A 88 4.14 9.79 4.28
C SER A 88 4.47 8.37 3.80
N PRO A 89 3.94 7.88 2.66
CA PRO A 89 4.38 6.62 2.09
C PRO A 89 5.85 6.65 1.69
N GLU A 90 6.57 5.56 1.95
CA GLU A 90 7.92 5.35 1.42
C GLU A 90 7.87 5.11 -0.11
N GLY A 91 8.91 5.53 -0.82
CA GLY A 91 9.07 5.30 -2.27
C GLY A 91 8.60 6.46 -3.14
N LYS A 92 8.08 6.17 -4.34
CA LYS A 92 7.83 7.18 -5.39
C LYS A 92 6.86 8.28 -4.98
N ASN A 93 5.92 7.97 -4.09
CA ASN A 93 4.87 8.89 -3.65
C ASN A 93 5.24 9.68 -2.37
N CYS A 94 6.49 9.54 -1.88
CA CYS A 94 6.95 10.26 -0.70
C CYS A 94 6.82 11.78 -0.90
N GLY A 95 6.23 12.47 0.08
CA GLY A 95 5.96 13.92 0.05
C GLY A 95 4.77 14.34 -0.81
N MET A 96 4.35 13.51 -1.77
CA MET A 96 3.19 13.75 -2.63
C MET A 96 1.87 13.25 -2.01
N VAL A 97 1.99 12.34 -1.04
CA VAL A 97 0.88 11.79 -0.27
C VAL A 97 1.17 12.02 1.20
N SER A 98 0.31 12.77 1.85
CA SER A 98 0.47 13.12 3.27
C SER A 98 -0.86 12.93 4.00
N TYR A 99 -0.86 13.12 5.31
CA TYR A 99 -2.06 12.94 6.13
C TYR A 99 -2.35 14.21 6.93
N LEU A 100 -3.63 14.55 7.08
CA LEU A 100 -4.02 15.70 7.89
C LEU A 100 -3.59 15.51 9.35
N ALA A 101 -3.04 16.57 9.93
CA ALA A 101 -2.76 16.61 11.35
C ALA A 101 -4.06 16.54 12.18
N THR A 102 -3.95 16.14 13.45
CA THR A 102 -5.11 15.76 14.28
C THR A 102 -6.17 16.87 14.42
N TYR A 103 -5.75 18.10 14.75
CA TYR A 103 -6.67 19.23 14.97
C TYR A 103 -6.88 20.13 13.75
N CYS A 104 -6.26 19.79 12.61
CA CYS A 104 -6.41 20.55 11.38
C CYS A 104 -7.87 20.56 10.93
N ARG A 105 -8.33 21.70 10.43
CA ARG A 105 -9.63 21.87 9.75
C ARG A 105 -9.41 22.47 8.37
N ILE A 106 -10.39 22.28 7.50
CA ILE A 106 -10.46 22.94 6.20
C ILE A 106 -11.51 24.04 6.36
N ASP A 107 -11.15 25.29 6.03
CA ASP A 107 -12.12 26.40 6.01
C ASP A 107 -12.93 26.40 4.70
N ASP A 108 -13.89 27.33 4.59
CA ASP A 108 -14.80 27.42 3.45
C ASP A 108 -14.09 27.74 2.13
N ASP A 109 -12.91 28.38 2.21
CA ASP A 109 -12.05 28.70 1.05
C ASP A 109 -11.12 27.54 0.67
N GLY A 110 -11.08 26.46 1.46
CA GLY A 110 -10.26 25.27 1.23
C GLY A 110 -8.86 25.31 1.83
N PHE A 111 -8.53 26.30 2.67
CA PHE A 111 -7.24 26.36 3.37
C PHE A 111 -7.22 25.47 4.61
N LEU A 112 -6.06 24.86 4.83
CA LEU A 112 -5.78 24.10 6.04
C LEU A 112 -5.52 25.08 7.20
N THR A 113 -6.36 25.02 8.22
CA THR A 113 -6.28 25.87 9.41
C THR A 113 -5.92 25.07 10.64
N VAL A 114 -5.12 25.69 11.50
CA VAL A 114 -4.60 25.10 12.75
C VAL A 114 -5.04 25.95 13.94
N PRO A 115 -5.49 25.35 15.05
CA PRO A 115 -5.94 26.12 16.20
C PRO A 115 -4.76 26.56 17.08
N TYR A 116 -4.77 27.84 17.45
CA TYR A 116 -3.84 28.46 18.39
C TYR A 116 -4.61 29.22 19.48
N ARG A 117 -4.05 29.30 20.69
CA ARG A 117 -4.59 30.13 21.77
C ARG A 117 -3.97 31.52 21.73
N LYS A 118 -4.77 32.55 21.95
CA LYS A 118 -4.30 33.94 22.05
C LYS A 118 -3.52 34.18 23.34
N VAL A 119 -2.40 34.88 23.22
CA VAL A 119 -1.60 35.38 24.33
C VAL A 119 -1.71 36.90 24.34
N LYS A 120 -1.90 37.48 25.53
CA LYS A 120 -1.94 38.93 25.71
C LYS A 120 -1.00 39.31 26.85
N ASP A 121 0.01 40.11 26.53
CA ASP A 121 1.02 40.61 27.50
C ASP A 121 1.67 39.46 28.31
N GLY A 122 2.01 38.35 27.64
CA GLY A 122 2.58 37.15 28.26
C GLY A 122 1.59 36.28 29.05
N ILE A 123 0.29 36.61 29.03
CA ILE A 123 -0.80 35.88 29.68
C ILE A 123 -1.60 35.10 28.64
N LEU A 124 -1.71 33.78 28.86
CA LEU A 124 -2.50 32.89 28.04
C LEU A 124 -4.00 33.11 28.26
N THR A 125 -4.76 33.23 27.17
CA THR A 125 -6.22 33.33 27.20
C THR A 125 -6.87 32.02 26.75
N ASP A 126 -8.16 31.82 27.08
CA ASP A 126 -8.94 30.66 26.61
C ASP A 126 -9.49 30.85 25.18
N ALA A 127 -9.28 32.02 24.57
CA ALA A 127 -9.70 32.28 23.20
C ALA A 127 -8.83 31.51 22.20
N VAL A 128 -9.46 30.58 21.47
CA VAL A 128 -8.84 29.82 20.38
C VAL A 128 -9.18 30.48 19.04
N GLN A 129 -8.17 30.66 18.19
CA GLN A 129 -8.33 31.12 16.82
C GLN A 129 -7.69 30.12 15.86
N TYR A 130 -8.39 29.81 14.77
CA TYR A 130 -7.85 29.01 13.68
C TYR A 130 -7.07 29.92 12.73
N LEU A 131 -5.82 29.53 12.42
CA LEU A 131 -4.90 30.33 11.63
C LEU A 131 -4.65 29.70 10.26
N THR A 132 -4.76 30.50 9.21
CA THR A 132 -4.40 30.13 7.84
C THR A 132 -2.88 30.20 7.64
N PRO A 133 -2.30 29.57 6.60
CA PRO A 133 -0.87 29.65 6.33
C PRO A 133 -0.34 31.08 6.20
N SER A 134 -1.15 32.01 5.69
CA SER A 134 -0.81 33.43 5.55
C SER A 134 -0.66 34.14 6.90
N ASP A 135 -1.35 33.67 7.93
CA ASP A 135 -1.29 34.24 9.27
C ASP A 135 0.00 33.90 10.01
N ASP A 136 0.72 32.85 9.58
CA ASP A 136 2.01 32.45 10.16
C ASP A 136 3.04 33.59 10.07
N LYS A 137 2.94 34.48 9.08
CA LYS A 137 3.81 35.67 8.94
C LYS A 137 3.37 36.86 9.80
N LYS A 138 2.09 36.90 10.21
CA LYS A 138 1.50 38.02 10.96
C LYS A 138 1.77 37.91 12.46
N TYR A 139 1.67 36.70 13.00
CA TYR A 139 1.77 36.44 14.43
C TYR A 139 3.09 35.78 14.81
N THR A 140 3.51 36.02 16.04
CA THR A 140 4.63 35.35 16.71
C THR A 140 4.09 34.13 17.43
N LEU A 141 4.39 32.94 16.90
CA LEU A 141 3.80 31.68 17.31
C LEU A 141 4.76 30.91 18.23
N ALA A 142 4.37 30.69 19.48
CA ALA A 142 5.05 29.81 20.41
C ALA A 142 4.60 28.34 20.23
N PRO A 143 5.50 27.37 20.40
CA PRO A 143 5.16 25.95 20.35
C PRO A 143 4.37 25.53 21.61
N PRO A 144 3.57 24.45 21.53
CA PRO A 144 2.65 24.03 22.58
C PRO A 144 3.33 23.50 23.86
N ASP A 145 4.62 23.18 23.80
CA ASP A 145 5.47 22.76 24.91
C ASP A 145 6.06 23.94 25.71
N THR A 146 5.73 25.18 25.33
CA THR A 146 6.14 26.38 26.06
C THR A 146 5.64 26.33 27.50
N LYS A 147 6.55 26.56 28.45
CA LYS A 147 6.24 26.48 29.89
C LYS A 147 5.31 27.61 30.33
N VAL A 148 4.19 27.24 30.94
CA VAL A 148 3.18 28.17 31.47
C VAL A 148 2.93 27.85 32.94
N LYS A 149 2.90 28.87 33.81
CA LYS A 149 2.55 28.76 35.23
C LYS A 149 1.48 29.80 35.58
N ASP A 150 0.38 29.36 36.17
CA ASP A 150 -0.76 30.22 36.53
C ASP A 150 -1.28 31.07 35.35
N GLY A 151 -1.23 30.51 34.14
CA GLY A 151 -1.62 31.19 32.89
C GLY A 151 -0.58 32.17 32.33
N LYS A 152 0.58 32.35 32.97
CA LYS A 152 1.68 33.18 32.47
C LYS A 152 2.79 32.35 31.86
N ILE A 153 3.34 32.81 30.74
CA ILE A 153 4.50 32.18 30.12
C ILE A 153 5.74 32.40 31.00
N VAL A 154 6.53 31.34 31.19
CA VAL A 154 7.68 31.33 32.11
C VAL A 154 8.99 31.17 31.32
N GLY A 155 9.98 32.01 31.64
CA GLY A 155 11.32 31.97 31.05
C GLY A 155 11.77 33.35 30.57
N PRO A 156 13.08 33.62 30.52
CA PRO A 156 13.59 34.90 30.03
C PRO A 156 13.39 35.05 28.52
N LEU A 157 13.49 33.94 27.79
CA LEU A 157 13.31 33.83 26.35
C LEU A 157 12.54 32.55 26.05
N VAL A 158 11.70 32.61 25.02
CA VAL A 158 10.77 31.56 24.59
C VAL A 158 11.00 31.34 23.10
N ALA A 159 11.14 30.06 22.71
CA ALA A 159 11.22 29.70 21.30
C ALA A 159 9.93 30.09 20.58
N ALA A 160 10.07 30.75 19.45
CA ALA A 160 8.96 31.21 18.65
C ALA A 160 9.27 31.08 17.16
N ARG A 161 8.21 31.12 16.36
CA ARG A 161 8.33 31.21 14.90
C ARG A 161 7.48 32.34 14.34
N ARG A 162 7.93 32.91 13.22
CA ARG A 162 7.15 33.81 12.38
C ARG A 162 7.49 33.53 10.91
N GLY A 163 6.51 33.03 10.17
CA GLY A 163 6.72 32.45 8.85
C GLY A 163 7.68 31.26 8.93
N GLU A 164 8.79 31.36 8.20
CA GLU A 164 9.86 30.34 8.13
C GLU A 164 10.98 30.59 9.15
N LEU A 165 10.97 31.73 9.85
CA LEU A 165 12.01 32.09 10.81
C LEU A 165 11.70 31.50 12.19
N PHE A 166 12.69 30.82 12.77
CA PHE A 166 12.70 30.31 14.14
C PHE A 166 13.69 31.14 14.97
N PHE A 167 13.24 31.67 16.11
CA PHE A 167 14.02 32.57 16.95
C PHE A 167 13.49 32.54 18.39
N GLU A 168 14.22 33.17 19.32
CA GLU A 168 13.79 33.29 20.71
C GLU A 168 13.37 34.73 21.03
N VAL A 169 12.28 34.89 21.77
CA VAL A 169 11.75 36.20 22.18
C VAL A 169 11.32 36.22 23.65
N PRO A 170 11.25 37.41 24.27
CA PRO A 170 10.67 37.53 25.58
C PRO A 170 9.16 37.18 25.57
N PRO A 171 8.60 36.69 26.68
CA PRO A 171 7.19 36.26 26.77
C PRO A 171 6.15 37.28 26.30
N GLU A 172 6.43 38.58 26.44
CA GLU A 172 5.53 39.67 26.06
C GLU A 172 5.38 39.82 24.55
N ALA A 173 6.34 39.31 23.77
CA ALA A 173 6.32 39.36 22.31
C ALA A 173 5.62 38.15 21.66
N ILE A 174 5.11 37.20 22.46
CA ILE A 174 4.34 36.06 21.97
C ILE A 174 2.89 36.49 21.74
N ASP A 175 2.41 36.31 20.51
CA ASP A 175 1.04 36.62 20.13
C ASP A 175 0.11 35.41 20.35
N MET A 176 0.60 34.22 20.03
CA MET A 176 -0.19 32.99 20.02
C MET A 176 0.65 31.79 20.48
N ILE A 177 0.00 30.79 21.10
CA ILE A 177 0.65 29.52 21.49
C ILE A 177 -0.14 28.33 20.93
N GLY A 178 0.57 27.29 20.49
CA GLY A 178 -0.04 26.03 20.06
C GLY A 178 -0.83 25.35 21.18
N ILE A 179 -1.81 24.50 20.85
CA ILE A 179 -2.65 23.83 21.85
C ILE A 179 -1.97 22.63 22.49
N THR A 180 -1.44 21.71 21.69
CA THR A 180 -0.84 20.46 22.17
C THR A 180 0.14 19.89 21.13
N PRO A 181 1.26 19.26 21.56
CA PRO A 181 2.22 18.64 20.65
C PRO A 181 1.60 17.55 19.75
N GLN A 182 0.63 16.77 20.28
CA GLN A 182 -0.07 15.74 19.50
C GLN A 182 -0.80 16.31 18.28
N GLY A 183 -1.10 17.61 18.29
CA GLY A 183 -1.72 18.32 17.18
C GLY A 183 -0.87 18.44 15.93
N PHE A 184 0.45 18.20 16.01
CA PHE A 184 1.36 18.26 14.87
C PHE A 184 1.40 16.97 14.05
N PHE A 185 0.87 15.89 14.61
CA PHE A 185 0.93 14.56 14.00
C PHE A 185 -0.44 14.12 13.47
N SER A 186 -0.42 13.18 12.54
CA SER A 186 -1.62 12.47 12.09
C SER A 186 -2.17 11.61 13.21
N VAL A 187 -3.35 11.04 12.98
CA VAL A 187 -3.94 10.05 13.87
C VAL A 187 -3.05 8.80 14.00
N GLY A 188 -2.38 8.38 12.92
CA GLY A 188 -1.48 7.23 12.90
C GLY A 188 -0.24 7.45 13.77
N SER A 189 0.55 8.49 13.49
CA SER A 189 1.72 8.85 14.30
C SER A 189 1.34 9.25 15.73
N GLY A 190 0.13 9.79 15.92
CA GLY A 190 -0.45 10.14 17.23
C GLY A 190 -0.71 8.96 18.17
N LEU A 191 -0.65 7.71 17.68
CA LEU A 191 -0.82 6.47 18.45
C LEU A 191 0.51 5.87 18.96
N ILE A 192 1.65 6.46 18.60
CA ILE A 192 2.97 6.02 19.05
C ILE A 192 3.29 6.71 20.39
N PRO A 193 3.44 5.95 21.50
CA PRO A 193 3.90 6.50 22.77
C PRO A 193 5.39 6.82 22.69
N PHE A 194 5.90 7.73 23.52
CA PHE A 194 7.33 8.07 23.56
C PHE A 194 7.90 8.46 22.19
N LEU A 195 7.09 9.09 21.34
CA LEU A 195 7.41 9.42 19.96
C LEU A 195 8.68 10.29 19.84
N GLU A 196 8.91 11.15 20.83
CA GLU A 196 10.10 12.01 20.95
C GLU A 196 11.42 11.23 21.09
N HIS A 197 11.37 9.95 21.45
CA HIS A 197 12.53 9.05 21.61
C HIS A 197 12.73 8.13 20.39
N ASP A 198 11.97 8.36 19.31
CA ASP A 198 12.08 7.63 18.06
C ASP A 198 12.54 8.54 16.90
N ASP A 199 13.45 8.04 16.07
CA ASP A 199 13.77 8.68 14.80
C ASP A 199 12.54 8.80 13.89
N ALA A 200 12.43 9.93 13.19
CA ALA A 200 11.26 10.24 12.36
C ALA A 200 10.99 9.17 11.29
N ASN A 201 12.04 8.56 10.71
CA ASN A 201 11.86 7.52 9.69
C ASN A 201 11.27 6.24 10.30
N ARG A 202 11.58 5.94 11.57
CA ARG A 202 11.00 4.79 12.28
C ARG A 202 9.59 5.06 12.77
N ALA A 203 9.31 6.28 13.20
CA ALA A 203 7.96 6.70 13.51
C ALA A 203 7.04 6.67 12.26
N LEU A 204 7.54 7.06 11.09
CA LEU A 204 6.84 6.93 9.80
C LEU A 204 6.46 5.47 9.54
N MET A 205 7.42 4.56 9.68
CA MET A 205 7.19 3.12 9.57
C MET A 205 6.13 2.62 10.56
N GLY A 206 6.19 3.07 11.82
CA GLY A 206 5.23 2.72 12.87
C GLY A 206 3.78 3.06 12.51
N GLY A 207 3.54 4.30 12.09
CA GLY A 207 2.24 4.77 11.63
C GLY A 207 1.73 3.98 10.42
N GLY A 208 2.60 3.74 9.43
CA GLY A 208 2.29 2.94 8.25
C GLY A 208 1.94 1.48 8.56
N MET A 209 2.67 0.84 9.48
CA MET A 209 2.46 -0.55 9.88
C MET A 209 1.16 -0.76 10.67
N MET A 210 0.79 0.20 11.53
CA MET A 210 -0.51 0.14 12.21
C MET A 210 -1.68 0.12 11.24
N ARG A 211 -1.59 0.83 10.10
CA ARG A 211 -2.60 0.76 9.02
C ARG A 211 -2.60 -0.58 8.28
N GLN A 212 -1.48 -1.29 8.26
CA GLN A 212 -1.34 -2.61 7.62
C GLN A 212 -1.70 -3.78 8.56
N THR A 213 -2.15 -3.49 9.78
CA THR A 213 -2.39 -4.49 10.80
C THR A 213 -3.73 -5.18 10.60
N LEU A 214 -3.77 -6.50 10.80
CA LEU A 214 -4.98 -7.32 10.66
C LEU A 214 -5.78 -7.36 11.97
N PRO A 215 -7.12 -7.26 11.92
CA PRO A 215 -7.96 -7.34 13.11
C PRO A 215 -7.92 -8.75 13.70
N LEU A 216 -7.40 -8.86 14.92
CA LEU A 216 -7.29 -10.13 15.62
C LEU A 216 -8.66 -10.64 16.10
N VAL A 217 -8.78 -11.95 16.28
CA VAL A 217 -9.97 -12.58 16.88
C VAL A 217 -10.13 -12.12 18.33
N ARG A 218 -9.03 -12.03 19.09
CA ARG A 218 -9.02 -11.57 20.48
C ARG A 218 -8.11 -10.35 20.62
N PRO A 219 -8.52 -9.17 20.16
CA PRO A 219 -7.71 -7.96 20.34
C PRO A 219 -7.56 -7.64 21.83
N GLU A 220 -6.48 -6.97 22.20
CA GLU A 220 -6.23 -6.47 23.56
C GLU A 220 -5.78 -5.03 23.47
N ARG A 221 -6.35 -4.12 24.25
CA ARG A 221 -5.88 -2.72 24.26
C ARG A 221 -4.42 -2.61 24.76
N PRO A 222 -3.63 -1.64 24.26
CA PRO A 222 -2.26 -1.46 24.72
C PRO A 222 -2.21 -1.06 26.20
N ARG A 223 -1.27 -1.61 26.97
CA ARG A 223 -1.04 -1.20 28.37
C ARG A 223 -0.52 0.23 28.50
N VAL A 224 0.22 0.68 27.49
CA VAL A 224 0.77 2.02 27.36
C VAL A 224 0.20 2.61 26.07
N GLY A 225 -0.77 3.52 26.20
CA GLY A 225 -1.41 4.19 25.08
C GLY A 225 -1.11 5.68 25.06
N THR A 226 -1.63 6.38 24.05
CA THR A 226 -1.52 7.86 23.95
C THR A 226 -2.82 8.58 24.29
N GLY A 227 -3.92 7.83 24.41
CA GLY A 227 -5.28 8.35 24.58
C GLY A 227 -5.99 8.61 23.25
N MET A 228 -5.27 8.51 22.12
CA MET A 228 -5.86 8.59 20.79
C MET A 228 -6.70 7.34 20.47
N GLU A 229 -6.40 6.20 21.10
CA GLU A 229 -7.06 4.91 20.89
C GLU A 229 -8.59 4.99 21.04
N LYS A 230 -9.06 5.67 22.10
CA LYS A 230 -10.49 5.89 22.36
C LYS A 230 -11.13 6.79 21.31
N ILE A 231 -10.40 7.80 20.84
CA ILE A 231 -10.88 8.75 19.83
C ILE A 231 -11.02 8.05 18.48
N VAL A 232 -10.06 7.19 18.12
CA VAL A 232 -10.09 6.41 16.87
C VAL A 232 -11.20 5.37 16.88
N ALA A 233 -11.35 4.61 17.97
CA ALA A 233 -12.42 3.63 18.09
C ALA A 233 -13.81 4.27 17.92
N ARG A 234 -14.00 5.47 18.50
CA ARG A 234 -15.24 6.25 18.35
C ARG A 234 -15.42 6.85 16.95
N SER A 235 -14.37 7.43 16.38
CA SER A 235 -14.46 8.23 15.15
C SER A 235 -14.36 7.42 13.86
N SER A 236 -13.85 6.19 13.93
CA SER A 236 -13.74 5.28 12.78
C SER A 236 -15.10 4.86 12.20
N GLY A 237 -16.17 4.90 13.00
CA GLY A 237 -17.50 4.43 12.60
C GLY A 237 -17.68 2.90 12.63
N HIS A 238 -16.66 2.16 13.07
CA HIS A 238 -16.71 0.70 13.20
C HIS A 238 -17.40 0.24 14.49
N SER A 239 -17.23 1.00 15.58
CA SER A 239 -17.88 0.75 16.87
C SER A 239 -19.28 1.34 16.92
N VAL A 240 -20.20 0.68 17.63
CA VAL A 240 -21.59 1.16 17.77
C VAL A 240 -21.68 2.11 18.97
N ILE A 241 -22.24 3.30 18.75
CA ILE A 241 -22.36 4.36 19.75
C ILE A 241 -23.83 4.56 20.14
N ALA A 242 -24.11 4.67 21.44
CA ALA A 242 -25.42 5.06 21.95
C ALA A 242 -25.74 6.51 21.55
N ARG A 243 -26.84 6.71 20.81
CA ARG A 243 -27.25 8.05 20.38
C ARG A 243 -27.85 8.87 21.52
N ARG A 244 -28.49 8.20 22.48
CA ARG A 244 -29.09 8.79 23.68
C ARG A 244 -28.79 7.90 24.88
N GLY A 245 -28.76 8.50 26.07
CA GLY A 245 -28.60 7.75 27.30
C GLY A 245 -29.85 6.95 27.68
N GLY A 246 -29.64 5.86 28.42
CA GLY A 246 -30.71 4.94 28.79
C GLY A 246 -30.21 3.76 29.60
N ILE A 247 -31.10 2.78 29.82
CA ILE A 247 -30.78 1.51 30.49
C ILE A 247 -30.85 0.39 29.46
N VAL A 248 -29.83 -0.45 29.43
CA VAL A 248 -29.77 -1.61 28.52
C VAL A 248 -30.80 -2.66 28.97
N THR A 249 -31.82 -2.92 28.17
CA THR A 249 -32.90 -3.89 28.47
C THR A 249 -32.58 -5.27 27.94
N HIS A 250 -31.89 -5.35 26.80
CA HIS A 250 -31.57 -6.59 26.12
C HIS A 250 -30.20 -6.50 25.43
N VAL A 251 -29.43 -7.58 25.50
CA VAL A 251 -28.15 -7.75 24.80
C VAL A 251 -28.11 -9.16 24.28
N ASP A 252 -27.91 -9.31 22.97
CA ASP A 252 -27.56 -10.57 22.33
C ASP A 252 -26.38 -10.34 21.35
N GLY A 253 -25.94 -11.39 20.65
CA GLY A 253 -24.83 -11.29 19.70
C GLY A 253 -25.13 -10.47 18.44
N ASN A 254 -26.40 -10.21 18.14
CA ASN A 254 -26.87 -9.60 16.89
C ASN A 254 -27.53 -8.22 17.11
N ARG A 255 -27.93 -7.87 18.33
CA ARG A 255 -28.58 -6.62 18.67
C ARG A 255 -28.46 -6.24 20.15
N ILE A 256 -28.57 -4.94 20.39
CA ILE A 256 -28.63 -4.32 21.73
C ILE A 256 -29.87 -3.45 21.80
N GLU A 257 -30.63 -3.54 22.89
CA GLU A 257 -31.80 -2.67 23.12
C GLU A 257 -31.57 -1.78 24.34
N ILE A 258 -31.81 -0.49 24.17
CA ILE A 258 -31.67 0.52 25.21
C ILE A 258 -33.00 1.22 25.41
N GLN A 259 -33.52 1.17 26.63
CA GLN A 259 -34.69 1.92 27.05
C GLN A 259 -34.27 3.32 27.51
N GLN A 260 -34.76 4.34 26.79
CA GLN A 260 -34.53 5.73 27.13
C GLN A 260 -35.39 6.17 28.32
N ALA A 261 -35.05 7.31 28.91
CA ALA A 261 -35.86 7.92 29.98
C ALA A 261 -37.31 8.25 29.54
N SER A 262 -37.55 8.44 28.24
CA SER A 262 -38.89 8.62 27.65
C SER A 262 -39.75 7.35 27.65
N GLY A 263 -39.15 6.18 27.92
CA GLY A 263 -39.79 4.87 27.78
C GLY A 263 -39.63 4.25 26.40
N GLU A 264 -39.13 4.98 25.40
CA GLU A 264 -38.84 4.45 24.06
C GLU A 264 -37.69 3.44 24.11
N ILE A 265 -37.89 2.28 23.50
CA ILE A 265 -36.85 1.25 23.32
C ILE A 265 -36.22 1.43 21.96
N ARG A 266 -34.90 1.60 21.94
CA ARG A 266 -34.13 1.72 20.72
C ARG A 266 -33.28 0.48 20.51
N THR A 267 -33.48 -0.18 19.37
CA THR A 267 -32.72 -1.36 18.96
C THR A 267 -31.55 -0.97 18.07
N TYR A 268 -30.38 -1.52 18.36
CA TYR A 268 -29.14 -1.39 17.62
C TYR A 268 -28.77 -2.76 17.07
N ASN A 269 -28.84 -2.95 15.75
CA ASN A 269 -28.40 -4.20 15.12
C ASN A 269 -26.88 -4.18 14.94
N LEU A 270 -26.24 -5.31 15.22
CA LEU A 270 -24.79 -5.50 15.13
C LEU A 270 -24.44 -6.22 13.84
N THR A 271 -23.40 -5.75 13.16
CA THR A 271 -22.82 -6.46 12.00
C THR A 271 -21.98 -7.62 12.49
N ARG A 272 -22.20 -8.82 11.94
CA ARG A 272 -21.52 -10.06 12.35
C ARG A 272 -20.92 -10.76 11.15
N PHE A 273 -19.63 -11.08 11.23
CA PHE A 273 -18.88 -11.84 10.22
C PHE A 273 -19.03 -11.34 8.78
N ASP A 274 -19.09 -10.02 8.60
CA ASP A 274 -19.16 -9.43 7.25
C ASP A 274 -17.75 -9.20 6.67
N ARG A 275 -17.65 -9.14 5.34
CA ARG A 275 -16.38 -9.03 4.62
C ARG A 275 -16.03 -7.56 4.34
N THR A 276 -14.79 -7.16 4.63
CA THR A 276 -14.25 -5.86 4.20
C THR A 276 -13.67 -5.90 2.78
N ASN A 277 -13.35 -4.75 2.20
CA ASN A 277 -12.70 -4.67 0.88
C ASN A 277 -11.39 -5.46 0.79
N GLN A 278 -10.61 -5.53 1.88
CA GLN A 278 -9.32 -6.22 1.95
C GLN A 278 -9.42 -7.64 2.54
N ASN A 279 -10.58 -8.28 2.43
CA ASN A 279 -10.85 -9.66 2.92
C ASN A 279 -10.68 -9.84 4.43
N THR A 280 -10.67 -8.76 5.22
CA THR A 280 -10.68 -8.84 6.69
C THR A 280 -12.12 -8.95 7.21
N ILE A 281 -12.25 -9.22 8.51
CA ILE A 281 -13.55 -9.37 9.18
C ILE A 281 -14.07 -8.03 9.74
N LEU A 282 -15.34 -7.74 9.45
CA LEU A 282 -16.14 -6.72 10.13
C LEU A 282 -17.08 -7.43 11.12
N ASP A 283 -16.69 -7.43 12.39
CA ASP A 283 -17.43 -8.07 13.48
C ASP A 283 -17.62 -7.10 14.65
N GLN A 284 -18.88 -6.85 14.99
CA GLN A 284 -19.27 -6.03 16.13
C GLN A 284 -19.68 -6.91 17.31
N ARG A 285 -19.17 -6.58 18.50
CA ARG A 285 -19.37 -7.36 19.73
C ARG A 285 -19.95 -6.48 20.82
N PRO A 286 -21.03 -6.90 21.51
CA PRO A 286 -21.55 -6.12 22.63
C PRO A 286 -20.47 -5.85 23.69
N ALA A 287 -20.31 -4.58 24.07
CA ALA A 287 -19.39 -4.13 25.13
C ALA A 287 -20.13 -3.84 26.46
N VAL A 288 -21.46 -3.82 26.43
CA VAL A 288 -22.33 -3.56 27.59
C VAL A 288 -23.10 -4.82 27.99
N ALA A 289 -23.50 -4.88 29.25
CA ALA A 289 -24.35 -5.93 29.81
C ALA A 289 -25.79 -5.43 30.04
N LYS A 290 -26.72 -6.38 30.16
CA LYS A 290 -28.10 -6.08 30.53
C LYS A 290 -28.15 -5.42 31.91
N GLY A 291 -28.85 -4.30 32.00
CA GLY A 291 -28.98 -3.49 33.22
C GLY A 291 -28.00 -2.33 33.31
N ASP A 292 -27.01 -2.24 32.41
CA ASP A 292 -26.06 -1.14 32.40
C ASP A 292 -26.75 0.19 32.06
N ARG A 293 -26.32 1.26 32.73
CA ARG A 293 -26.69 2.64 32.38
C ARG A 293 -25.68 3.15 31.37
N VAL A 294 -26.18 3.61 30.23
CA VAL A 294 -25.34 4.15 29.14
C VAL A 294 -25.59 5.64 28.95
N GLU A 295 -24.53 6.37 28.65
CA GLU A 295 -24.58 7.79 28.32
C GLU A 295 -24.69 8.01 26.81
N ALA A 296 -25.20 9.18 26.40
CA ALA A 296 -25.17 9.57 25.00
C ALA A 296 -23.72 9.73 24.52
N GLY A 297 -23.36 9.09 23.42
CA GLY A 297 -22.00 9.09 22.87
C GLY A 297 -21.09 7.98 23.41
N GLN A 298 -21.57 7.11 24.30
CA GLN A 298 -20.82 5.95 24.79
C GLN A 298 -20.80 4.82 23.76
N ILE A 299 -19.65 4.15 23.61
CA ILE A 299 -19.53 2.93 22.80
C ILE A 299 -20.25 1.78 23.51
N ILE A 300 -21.20 1.15 22.83
CA ILE A 300 -22.02 0.04 23.35
C ILE A 300 -21.69 -1.30 22.70
N ALA A 301 -21.07 -1.29 21.52
CA ALA A 301 -20.47 -2.46 20.91
C ALA A 301 -19.12 -2.11 20.30
N ASP A 302 -18.13 -2.92 20.59
CA ASP A 302 -16.79 -2.81 20.01
C ASP A 302 -16.82 -3.30 18.56
N GLY A 303 -16.15 -2.57 17.67
CA GLY A 303 -15.91 -3.00 16.29
C GLY A 303 -14.72 -3.96 16.15
N PRO A 304 -14.31 -4.31 14.92
CA PRO A 304 -13.06 -5.03 14.70
C PRO A 304 -11.88 -4.25 15.28
N ALA A 305 -10.87 -4.98 15.79
CA ALA A 305 -9.68 -4.40 16.41
C ALA A 305 -9.99 -3.33 17.47
N SER A 306 -11.01 -3.56 18.31
CA SER A 306 -11.36 -2.71 19.46
C SER A 306 -11.54 -3.56 20.72
N ASP A 307 -11.18 -3.01 21.87
CA ASP A 307 -11.36 -3.63 23.19
C ASP A 307 -11.79 -2.57 24.21
N LYS A 308 -13.01 -2.71 24.75
CA LYS A 308 -13.60 -1.80 25.74
C LYS A 308 -13.65 -0.34 25.29
N GLY A 309 -14.00 -0.11 24.02
CA GLY A 309 -14.11 1.22 23.42
C GLY A 309 -12.78 1.90 23.09
N GLU A 310 -11.67 1.16 23.10
CA GLU A 310 -10.35 1.64 22.68
C GLU A 310 -9.85 0.83 21.48
N LEU A 311 -9.09 1.47 20.60
CA LEU A 311 -8.45 0.81 19.46
C LEU A 311 -7.44 -0.24 19.97
N ALA A 312 -7.60 -1.47 19.49
CA ALA A 312 -6.83 -2.64 19.89
C ALA A 312 -6.38 -3.42 18.65
N LEU A 313 -5.36 -2.90 17.96
CA LEU A 313 -4.77 -3.52 16.76
C LEU A 313 -3.95 -4.80 17.03
N GLY A 314 -3.57 -5.08 18.28
CA GLY A 314 -2.56 -6.10 18.61
C GLY A 314 -2.76 -6.75 19.99
N ARG A 315 -1.65 -7.21 20.56
CA ARG A 315 -1.57 -7.86 21.89
C ARG A 315 -0.36 -7.38 22.66
N ASN A 316 -0.47 -7.36 23.99
CA ASN A 316 0.68 -7.11 24.88
C ASN A 316 1.42 -8.43 25.11
N LEU A 317 2.56 -8.65 24.44
CA LEU A 317 3.35 -9.88 24.55
C LEU A 317 4.55 -9.70 25.47
N LEU A 318 4.93 -10.76 26.21
CA LEU A 318 6.15 -10.77 27.01
C LEU A 318 7.39 -10.92 26.11
N THR A 319 8.11 -9.82 25.90
CA THR A 319 9.25 -9.69 25.00
C THR A 319 10.57 -9.71 25.75
N ALA A 320 11.54 -10.48 25.26
CA ALA A 320 12.94 -10.42 25.69
C ALA A 320 13.87 -9.92 24.58
N PHE A 321 14.79 -9.03 24.92
CA PHE A 321 15.83 -8.54 24.00
C PHE A 321 17.12 -9.35 24.17
N LEU A 322 17.22 -10.45 23.44
CA LEU A 322 18.30 -11.43 23.57
C LEU A 322 18.62 -12.01 22.19
N SER A 323 19.91 -12.14 21.82
CA SER A 323 20.30 -12.93 20.65
C SER A 323 20.24 -14.42 20.98
N TRP A 324 19.53 -15.23 20.19
CA TRP A 324 19.25 -16.63 20.50
C TRP A 324 19.53 -17.54 19.31
N ASN A 325 20.67 -18.25 19.34
CA ASN A 325 21.13 -19.22 18.34
C ASN A 325 21.10 -18.76 16.87
N GLY A 326 21.12 -17.45 16.62
CA GLY A 326 21.02 -16.88 15.27
C GLY A 326 19.63 -16.92 14.64
N TYR A 327 18.62 -17.51 15.30
CA TYR A 327 17.25 -17.53 14.75
C TYR A 327 16.62 -16.15 14.69
N ASN A 328 17.07 -15.21 15.50
CA ASN A 328 16.71 -13.81 15.43
C ASN A 328 17.82 -12.93 14.83
N PHE A 329 18.57 -13.45 13.86
CA PHE A 329 19.53 -12.65 13.12
C PHE A 329 18.85 -11.46 12.44
N GLU A 330 19.47 -10.28 12.52
CA GLU A 330 18.91 -8.99 12.09
C GLU A 330 17.49 -8.74 12.65
N ASP A 331 16.48 -8.83 11.78
CA ASP A 331 15.07 -8.53 12.05
C ASP A 331 14.22 -9.78 12.23
N ALA A 332 14.82 -10.96 12.25
CA ALA A 332 14.08 -12.18 12.50
C ALA A 332 13.54 -12.23 13.94
N ILE A 333 12.35 -12.82 14.09
CA ILE A 333 11.62 -12.92 15.37
C ILE A 333 11.44 -14.39 15.73
N ILE A 334 11.65 -14.70 17.01
CA ILE A 334 11.35 -16.01 17.58
C ILE A 334 10.06 -15.91 18.39
N ILE A 335 9.17 -16.88 18.21
CA ILE A 335 7.85 -16.91 18.85
C ILE A 335 7.68 -18.18 19.68
N ARG A 336 7.05 -18.05 20.85
CA ARG A 336 6.63 -19.18 21.68
C ARG A 336 5.43 -19.93 21.07
N GLN A 337 5.49 -21.25 21.08
CA GLN A 337 4.42 -22.12 20.55
C GLN A 337 3.06 -21.91 21.22
N GLY A 338 3.02 -21.60 22.52
CA GLY A 338 1.79 -21.28 23.25
C GLY A 338 0.96 -20.15 22.62
N ILE A 339 1.60 -19.15 22.01
CA ILE A 339 0.90 -18.03 21.32
C ILE A 339 0.07 -18.54 20.15
N VAL A 340 0.61 -19.52 19.42
CA VAL A 340 -0.03 -20.15 18.25
C VAL A 340 -1.09 -21.14 18.70
N ARG A 341 -0.81 -21.93 19.75
CA ARG A 341 -1.75 -22.91 20.31
C ARG A 341 -3.01 -22.23 20.86
N ASP A 342 -2.84 -21.12 21.58
CA ASP A 342 -3.92 -20.44 22.31
C ASP A 342 -4.62 -19.35 21.47
N ASP A 343 -4.33 -19.30 20.16
CA ASP A 343 -4.88 -18.35 19.18
C ASP A 343 -4.74 -16.87 19.61
N VAL A 344 -3.60 -16.52 20.22
CA VAL A 344 -3.35 -15.16 20.75
C VAL A 344 -3.19 -14.13 19.61
N ILE A 345 -2.43 -14.49 18.58
CA ILE A 345 -2.18 -13.65 17.38
C ILE A 345 -2.77 -14.34 16.16
N THR A 346 -4.09 -14.38 16.10
CA THR A 346 -4.87 -15.03 15.04
C THR A 346 -5.91 -14.06 14.51
N HIS A 347 -6.13 -14.05 13.19
CA HIS A 347 -7.16 -13.26 12.52
C HIS A 347 -8.06 -14.16 11.67
N ILE A 348 -9.19 -13.62 11.21
CA ILE A 348 -10.09 -14.29 10.27
C ILE A 348 -9.99 -13.58 8.93
N GLU A 349 -9.85 -14.35 7.87
CA GLU A 349 -9.91 -13.88 6.49
C GLU A 349 -11.20 -14.41 5.84
N ILE A 350 -11.91 -13.54 5.12
CA ILE A 350 -13.13 -13.87 4.38
C ILE A 350 -12.89 -13.59 2.91
N GLU A 351 -12.81 -14.64 2.12
CA GLU A 351 -12.65 -14.57 0.67
C GLU A 351 -14.01 -14.66 -0.03
N LYS A 352 -14.13 -13.92 -1.13
CA LYS A 352 -15.31 -13.94 -2.00
C LYS A 352 -14.95 -14.57 -3.32
N HIS A 353 -15.62 -15.66 -3.65
CA HIS A 353 -15.51 -16.31 -4.95
C HIS A 353 -16.82 -16.13 -5.71
N SER A 354 -16.78 -15.53 -6.89
CA SER A 354 -17.96 -15.31 -7.71
C SER A 354 -17.86 -16.00 -9.06
N ILE A 355 -19.00 -16.48 -9.57
CA ILE A 355 -19.12 -17.02 -10.91
C ILE A 355 -20.47 -16.63 -11.51
N GLY A 356 -20.44 -16.16 -12.76
CA GLY A 356 -21.63 -15.91 -13.57
C GLY A 356 -22.02 -17.15 -14.38
N VAL A 357 -23.34 -17.36 -14.51
CA VAL A 357 -23.97 -18.32 -15.41
C VAL A 357 -24.54 -17.56 -16.59
N TYR A 358 -24.05 -17.86 -17.79
CA TYR A 358 -24.35 -17.07 -18.99
C TYR A 358 -25.25 -17.81 -19.97
N GLN A 359 -26.07 -17.03 -20.69
CA GLN A 359 -26.72 -17.47 -21.91
C GLN A 359 -25.71 -17.36 -23.07
N THR A 360 -25.16 -18.49 -23.52
CA THR A 360 -24.26 -18.49 -24.69
C THR A 360 -25.05 -18.63 -25.99
N LEU A 361 -24.40 -18.35 -27.12
CA LEU A 361 -24.98 -18.56 -28.46
C LEU A 361 -25.34 -20.03 -28.75
N ARG A 362 -24.67 -20.98 -28.07
CA ARG A 362 -24.83 -22.43 -28.30
C ARG A 362 -25.79 -23.10 -27.31
N GLY A 363 -26.18 -22.40 -26.26
CA GLY A 363 -27.02 -22.89 -25.19
C GLY A 363 -26.76 -22.18 -23.86
N PRO A 364 -27.67 -22.27 -22.89
CA PRO A 364 -27.40 -21.78 -21.55
C PRO A 364 -26.29 -22.62 -20.88
N GLU A 365 -25.44 -21.97 -20.09
CA GLU A 365 -24.63 -22.68 -19.10
C GLU A 365 -25.54 -23.25 -18.01
N ILE A 366 -25.23 -24.46 -17.52
CA ILE A 366 -26.09 -25.21 -16.61
C ILE A 366 -25.34 -25.50 -15.31
N LEU A 367 -26.04 -25.35 -14.18
CA LEU A 367 -25.59 -25.79 -12.86
C LEU A 367 -26.08 -27.22 -12.62
N THR A 368 -25.19 -28.11 -12.19
CA THR A 368 -25.50 -29.53 -11.98
C THR A 368 -24.71 -30.08 -10.81
N PRO A 369 -25.30 -30.90 -9.92
CA PRO A 369 -24.54 -31.56 -8.85
C PRO A 369 -23.58 -32.64 -9.36
N GLU A 370 -23.77 -33.12 -10.60
CA GLU A 370 -22.92 -34.14 -11.22
C GLU A 370 -21.99 -33.50 -12.26
N LEU A 371 -20.68 -33.77 -12.13
CA LEU A 371 -19.66 -33.33 -13.09
C LEU A 371 -19.04 -34.54 -13.82
N PRO A 372 -18.74 -34.42 -15.12
CA PRO A 372 -18.03 -35.45 -15.87
C PRO A 372 -16.67 -35.72 -15.27
N ASN A 373 -16.32 -37.00 -15.15
CA ASN A 373 -14.99 -37.45 -14.73
C ASN A 373 -14.55 -37.00 -13.31
N VAL A 374 -15.48 -36.55 -12.48
CA VAL A 374 -15.22 -36.22 -11.06
C VAL A 374 -15.89 -37.28 -10.18
N ALA A 375 -15.17 -37.80 -9.18
CA ALA A 375 -15.72 -38.82 -8.29
C ALA A 375 -16.78 -38.19 -7.36
N GLY A 376 -17.88 -38.89 -7.10
CA GLY A 376 -18.97 -38.36 -6.25
C GLY A 376 -18.54 -37.98 -4.82
N LYS A 377 -17.44 -38.57 -4.31
CA LYS A 377 -16.85 -38.20 -3.02
C LYS A 377 -16.33 -36.76 -3.01
N ASP A 378 -15.79 -36.29 -4.13
CA ASP A 378 -15.18 -34.96 -4.27
C ASP A 378 -16.24 -33.85 -4.46
N ILE A 379 -17.53 -34.22 -4.46
CA ILE A 379 -18.67 -33.32 -4.69
C ILE A 379 -19.70 -33.44 -3.56
N GLU A 380 -19.41 -34.19 -2.49
CA GLU A 380 -20.36 -34.42 -1.39
C GLU A 380 -20.78 -33.12 -0.67
N HIS A 381 -19.90 -32.12 -0.67
CA HIS A 381 -20.14 -30.82 -0.07
C HIS A 381 -21.03 -29.90 -0.93
N LEU A 382 -21.42 -30.28 -2.15
CA LEU A 382 -22.39 -29.52 -2.97
C LEU A 382 -23.84 -29.89 -2.64
N ASP A 383 -24.74 -28.92 -2.79
CA ASP A 383 -26.19 -29.07 -2.74
C ASP A 383 -26.77 -29.66 -4.03
N GLU A 384 -28.08 -29.87 -4.07
CA GLU A 384 -28.80 -30.44 -5.23
C GLU A 384 -28.69 -29.57 -6.50
N ARG A 385 -28.31 -28.30 -6.37
CA ARG A 385 -28.12 -27.37 -7.49
C ARG A 385 -26.67 -27.35 -7.98
N GLY A 386 -25.75 -28.00 -7.27
CA GLY A 386 -24.33 -27.91 -7.57
C GLY A 386 -23.62 -26.72 -6.91
N ILE A 387 -24.12 -26.21 -5.77
CA ILE A 387 -23.51 -25.10 -5.04
C ILE A 387 -23.03 -25.59 -3.67
N ALA A 388 -21.86 -25.15 -3.21
CA ALA A 388 -21.31 -25.57 -1.92
C ALA A 388 -22.27 -25.26 -0.75
N LYS A 389 -22.51 -26.27 0.10
CA LYS A 389 -23.37 -26.16 1.28
C LYS A 389 -22.71 -25.25 2.32
N ILE A 390 -23.52 -24.36 2.93
CA ILE A 390 -23.07 -23.54 4.05
C ILE A 390 -22.63 -24.45 5.20
N GLY A 391 -21.45 -24.16 5.75
CA GLY A 391 -20.83 -24.91 6.83
C GLY A 391 -19.85 -26.00 6.38
N SER A 392 -19.81 -26.35 5.09
CA SER A 392 -18.81 -27.27 4.53
C SER A 392 -17.40 -26.69 4.60
N TYR A 393 -16.42 -27.55 4.83
CA TYR A 393 -15.01 -27.20 4.72
C TYR A 393 -14.52 -27.53 3.31
N VAL A 394 -13.78 -26.61 2.71
CA VAL A 394 -13.29 -26.72 1.33
C VAL A 394 -11.79 -26.42 1.28
N GLU A 395 -11.07 -27.21 0.51
CA GLU A 395 -9.62 -27.13 0.30
C GLU A 395 -9.29 -26.65 -1.13
N PRO A 396 -8.05 -26.18 -1.39
CA PRO A 396 -7.62 -25.84 -2.75
C PRO A 396 -7.94 -26.94 -3.78
N GLY A 397 -8.65 -26.57 -4.85
CA GLY A 397 -9.06 -27.48 -5.92
C GLY A 397 -10.48 -28.04 -5.80
N ASP A 398 -11.09 -27.97 -4.62
CA ASP A 398 -12.49 -28.37 -4.40
C ASP A 398 -13.43 -27.48 -5.21
N VAL A 399 -14.55 -28.07 -5.66
CA VAL A 399 -15.57 -27.36 -6.42
C VAL A 399 -16.43 -26.52 -5.48
N LEU A 400 -16.57 -25.21 -5.74
CA LEU A 400 -17.49 -24.33 -5.01
C LEU A 400 -18.85 -24.25 -5.71
N VAL A 401 -18.84 -24.16 -7.04
CA VAL A 401 -20.04 -24.10 -7.87
C VAL A 401 -19.76 -24.93 -9.12
N SER A 402 -20.51 -26.01 -9.30
CA SER A 402 -20.40 -26.86 -10.48
C SER A 402 -21.15 -26.25 -11.65
N LYS A 403 -20.41 -25.96 -12.73
CA LYS A 403 -20.92 -25.30 -13.93
C LYS A 403 -20.48 -26.05 -15.18
N LEU A 404 -21.43 -26.26 -16.08
CA LEU A 404 -21.23 -26.87 -17.38
C LEU A 404 -21.48 -25.87 -18.51
N THR A 405 -20.51 -25.75 -19.42
CA THR A 405 -20.60 -24.88 -20.61
C THR A 405 -20.65 -25.74 -21.88
N PRO A 406 -21.55 -25.46 -22.85
CA PRO A 406 -21.58 -26.18 -24.12
C PRO A 406 -20.25 -26.06 -24.89
N LYS A 407 -19.65 -27.18 -25.29
CA LYS A 407 -18.37 -27.21 -26.02
C LYS A 407 -18.53 -26.72 -27.46
N GLU A 408 -17.46 -26.11 -27.98
CA GLU A 408 -17.35 -25.96 -29.43
C GLU A 408 -17.10 -27.31 -30.09
N HIS A 409 -17.77 -27.58 -31.21
CA HIS A 409 -17.39 -28.70 -32.09
C HIS A 409 -16.00 -28.44 -32.68
N ARG A 410 -14.95 -28.85 -31.96
CA ARG A 410 -13.62 -29.02 -32.53
C ARG A 410 -13.60 -30.32 -33.33
N ALA A 411 -12.90 -30.32 -34.46
CA ALA A 411 -12.44 -31.57 -35.04
C ALA A 411 -11.56 -32.24 -33.99
N LEU A 412 -11.98 -33.41 -33.52
CA LEU A 412 -11.21 -34.22 -32.58
C LEU A 412 -9.85 -34.52 -33.22
N SER A 413 -8.78 -34.54 -32.42
CA SER A 413 -7.51 -35.04 -32.95
C SER A 413 -7.64 -36.53 -33.29
N SER A 414 -6.81 -37.05 -34.18
CA SER A 414 -6.84 -38.48 -34.52
C SER A 414 -6.60 -39.37 -33.29
N GLU A 415 -5.85 -38.88 -32.30
CA GLU A 415 -5.65 -39.53 -30.99
C GLU A 415 -6.92 -39.50 -30.13
N GLU A 416 -7.64 -38.37 -30.07
CA GLU A 416 -8.90 -38.25 -29.35
C GLU A 416 -10.01 -39.09 -30.00
N GLU A 417 -10.06 -39.14 -31.34
CA GLU A 417 -10.96 -40.03 -32.09
C GLU A 417 -10.67 -41.50 -31.78
N LEU A 418 -9.39 -41.89 -31.73
CA LEU A 418 -8.98 -43.23 -31.35
C LEU A 418 -9.36 -43.55 -29.90
N LEU A 419 -9.13 -42.63 -28.97
CA LEU A 419 -9.53 -42.79 -27.56
C LEU A 419 -11.04 -42.96 -27.42
N GLN A 420 -11.84 -42.16 -28.14
CA GLN A 420 -13.28 -42.33 -28.20
C GLN A 420 -13.71 -43.65 -28.85
N ALA A 421 -12.97 -44.14 -29.85
CA ALA A 421 -13.25 -45.44 -30.44
C ALA A 421 -12.95 -46.61 -29.48
N ILE A 422 -11.93 -46.47 -28.62
CA ILE A 422 -11.52 -47.49 -27.64
C ILE A 422 -12.43 -47.49 -26.41
N PHE A 423 -12.69 -46.32 -25.82
CA PHE A 423 -13.45 -46.18 -24.58
C PHE A 423 -14.95 -45.93 -24.79
N GLY A 424 -15.38 -45.82 -26.05
CA GLY A 424 -16.74 -45.43 -26.42
C GLY A 424 -16.93 -43.90 -26.40
N LYS A 425 -18.05 -43.44 -26.98
CA LYS A 425 -18.43 -42.02 -26.93
C LYS A 425 -18.79 -41.62 -25.50
N VAL A 426 -17.81 -41.13 -24.74
CA VAL A 426 -18.08 -40.25 -23.59
C VAL A 426 -18.11 -38.82 -24.14
N ALA A 427 -19.11 -38.55 -24.97
CA ALA A 427 -19.36 -37.20 -25.46
C ALA A 427 -20.36 -36.54 -24.52
N GLU A 428 -19.89 -36.06 -23.37
CA GLU A 428 -20.60 -34.94 -22.77
C GLU A 428 -20.32 -33.72 -23.66
N GLU A 429 -21.37 -33.28 -24.35
CA GLU A 429 -21.43 -32.04 -25.15
C GLU A 429 -21.08 -30.79 -24.33
N MET A 430 -20.92 -30.95 -23.01
CA MET A 430 -20.58 -29.94 -22.04
C MET A 430 -19.12 -30.07 -21.57
N ALA A 431 -18.49 -28.93 -21.27
CA ALA A 431 -17.20 -28.82 -20.60
C ALA A 431 -17.41 -28.38 -19.14
N ASP A 432 -16.59 -28.93 -18.24
CA ASP A 432 -16.47 -28.42 -16.87
C ASP A 432 -15.87 -27.01 -16.89
N SER A 433 -16.66 -26.03 -16.47
CA SER A 433 -16.27 -24.63 -16.28
C SER A 433 -16.56 -24.17 -14.84
N SER A 434 -16.54 -25.13 -13.91
CA SER A 434 -16.87 -24.94 -12.50
C SER A 434 -15.93 -23.97 -11.79
N LEU A 435 -16.48 -23.27 -10.80
CA LEU A 435 -15.70 -22.48 -9.85
C LEU A 435 -15.02 -23.42 -8.86
N ARG A 436 -13.70 -23.37 -8.77
CA ARG A 436 -12.91 -24.14 -7.81
C ARG A 436 -12.18 -23.22 -6.85
N VAL A 437 -11.87 -23.72 -5.66
CA VAL A 437 -11.07 -22.99 -4.66
C VAL A 437 -9.66 -22.74 -5.22
N PRO A 438 -9.20 -21.48 -5.30
CA PRO A 438 -7.85 -21.16 -5.75
C PRO A 438 -6.75 -21.78 -4.87
N HIS A 439 -5.54 -21.87 -5.41
CA HIS A 439 -4.40 -22.37 -4.62
C HIS A 439 -4.04 -21.37 -3.51
N GLY A 440 -3.87 -21.89 -2.29
CA GLY A 440 -3.60 -21.07 -1.10
C GLY A 440 -4.85 -20.47 -0.43
N ALA A 441 -6.01 -20.57 -1.08
CA ALA A 441 -7.32 -20.23 -0.51
C ALA A 441 -7.96 -21.49 0.13
N GLY A 442 -9.07 -21.32 0.83
CA GLY A 442 -9.81 -22.42 1.45
C GLY A 442 -10.29 -22.04 2.83
N GLY A 443 -11.15 -22.88 3.40
CA GLY A 443 -11.78 -22.63 4.68
C GLY A 443 -13.21 -23.14 4.72
N ARG A 444 -14.02 -22.53 5.59
CA ARG A 444 -15.42 -22.91 5.77
C ARG A 444 -16.33 -22.01 4.96
N VAL A 445 -17.28 -22.59 4.23
CA VAL A 445 -18.33 -21.82 3.53
C VAL A 445 -19.24 -21.19 4.59
N ILE A 446 -19.29 -19.86 4.63
CA ILE A 446 -20.09 -19.11 5.61
C ILE A 446 -21.40 -18.60 5.05
N ASP A 447 -21.44 -18.24 3.76
CA ASP A 447 -22.60 -17.64 3.11
C ASP A 447 -22.55 -17.87 1.60
N VAL A 448 -23.73 -17.95 0.99
CA VAL A 448 -23.91 -18.15 -0.45
C VAL A 448 -24.99 -17.18 -0.92
N ARG A 449 -24.63 -16.27 -1.82
CA ARG A 449 -25.53 -15.25 -2.37
C ARG A 449 -25.78 -15.54 -3.85
N ILE A 450 -27.04 -15.55 -4.24
CA ILE A 450 -27.45 -15.80 -5.63
C ILE A 450 -28.20 -14.57 -6.11
N PHE A 451 -27.67 -13.91 -7.13
CA PHE A 451 -28.26 -12.75 -7.77
C PHE A 451 -28.92 -13.17 -9.07
N THR A 452 -30.19 -12.80 -9.26
CA THR A 452 -30.95 -13.00 -10.50
C THR A 452 -31.35 -11.65 -11.11
N PRO A 453 -31.59 -11.57 -12.42
CA PRO A 453 -31.98 -10.30 -13.07
C PRO A 453 -33.22 -9.65 -12.43
N GLU A 454 -34.07 -10.44 -11.79
CA GLU A 454 -35.23 -9.99 -11.02
C GLU A 454 -34.84 -9.28 -9.71
N THR A 455 -33.83 -9.79 -8.99
CA THR A 455 -33.34 -9.19 -7.74
C THR A 455 -32.38 -8.03 -7.99
N THR A 456 -31.68 -8.05 -9.13
CA THR A 456 -30.62 -7.10 -9.45
C THR A 456 -30.72 -6.70 -10.93
N PRO A 457 -31.55 -5.69 -11.25
CA PRO A 457 -31.82 -5.27 -12.64
C PRO A 457 -30.61 -4.63 -13.32
N GLU A 458 -29.54 -4.31 -12.58
CA GLU A 458 -28.28 -3.76 -13.10
C GLU A 458 -27.33 -4.82 -13.70
N MET A 459 -27.71 -6.10 -13.67
CA MET A 459 -26.88 -7.17 -14.23
C MET A 459 -26.69 -7.05 -15.74
N LYS A 460 -25.53 -7.53 -16.22
CA LYS A 460 -25.18 -7.51 -17.64
C LYS A 460 -26.18 -8.36 -18.43
N ALA A 461 -26.59 -7.85 -19.59
CA ALA A 461 -27.45 -8.59 -20.52
C ALA A 461 -26.81 -9.94 -20.88
N GLY A 462 -27.60 -11.02 -20.80
CA GLY A 462 -27.13 -12.39 -21.05
C GLY A 462 -26.61 -13.15 -19.82
N VAL A 463 -26.60 -12.55 -18.64
CA VAL A 463 -26.38 -13.26 -17.36
C VAL A 463 -27.71 -13.84 -16.88
N ILE A 464 -27.74 -15.15 -16.62
CA ILE A 464 -28.90 -15.86 -16.06
C ILE A 464 -28.92 -15.68 -14.54
N CYS A 465 -27.79 -15.94 -13.89
CA CYS A 465 -27.58 -15.65 -12.48
C CYS A 465 -26.09 -15.45 -12.18
N GLU A 466 -25.80 -14.77 -11.08
CA GLU A 466 -24.46 -14.64 -10.51
C GLU A 466 -24.46 -15.26 -9.12
N ILE A 467 -23.50 -16.14 -8.86
CA ILE A 467 -23.38 -16.86 -7.59
C ILE A 467 -22.10 -16.40 -6.91
N GLU A 468 -22.23 -15.92 -5.67
CA GLU A 468 -21.13 -15.59 -4.79
C GLU A 468 -21.08 -16.59 -3.62
N VAL A 469 -19.92 -17.18 -3.39
CA VAL A 469 -19.64 -18.06 -2.25
C VAL A 469 -18.59 -17.39 -1.37
N LEU A 470 -18.95 -17.15 -0.11
CA LEU A 470 -18.06 -16.59 0.90
C LEU A 470 -17.42 -17.73 1.71
N THR A 471 -16.10 -17.77 1.71
CA THR A 471 -15.32 -18.73 2.51
C THR A 471 -14.57 -17.98 3.61
N ALA A 472 -14.60 -18.51 4.83
CA ALA A 472 -13.90 -17.93 5.96
C ALA A 472 -12.85 -18.90 6.50
N ARG A 473 -11.67 -18.39 6.82
CA ARG A 473 -10.58 -19.16 7.42
C ARG A 473 -10.02 -18.47 8.64
N LEU A 474 -9.57 -19.29 9.59
CA LEU A 474 -8.87 -18.84 10.78
C LEU A 474 -7.36 -18.91 10.52
N CYS A 475 -6.73 -17.76 10.41
CA CYS A 475 -5.32 -17.62 10.03
C CYS A 475 -4.45 -17.44 11.28
N LYS A 476 -3.97 -18.58 11.78
CA LYS A 476 -2.97 -18.64 12.87
C LYS A 476 -1.65 -17.99 12.45
N LEU A 477 -0.78 -17.74 13.42
CA LEU A 477 0.56 -17.23 13.16
C LEU A 477 1.46 -18.36 12.64
N GLU A 478 2.12 -18.12 11.50
CA GLU A 478 3.00 -19.10 10.85
C GLU A 478 4.43 -18.55 10.66
N VAL A 479 5.39 -19.45 10.44
CA VAL A 479 6.76 -19.05 10.07
C VAL A 479 6.72 -18.35 8.71
N GLY A 480 7.32 -17.17 8.63
CA GLY A 480 7.26 -16.30 7.45
C GLY A 480 6.23 -15.16 7.56
N ASP A 481 5.31 -15.21 8.52
CA ASP A 481 4.43 -14.08 8.81
C ASP A 481 5.23 -12.91 9.39
N LYS A 482 4.78 -11.68 9.09
CA LYS A 482 5.43 -10.46 9.57
C LYS A 482 4.72 -9.86 10.77
N LEU A 483 5.48 -9.58 11.81
CA LEU A 483 5.04 -8.84 13.00
C LEU A 483 5.75 -7.49 13.09
N ALA A 484 5.14 -6.54 13.79
CA ALA A 484 5.74 -5.24 14.06
C ALA A 484 5.27 -4.67 15.40
N GLY A 485 6.06 -3.77 15.97
CA GLY A 485 5.64 -2.88 17.05
C GLY A 485 5.30 -1.48 16.52
N ARG A 486 4.85 -0.60 17.42
CA ARG A 486 4.47 0.78 17.08
C ARG A 486 5.65 1.71 16.75
N HIS A 487 6.86 1.33 17.14
CA HIS A 487 8.08 2.14 17.03
C HIS A 487 8.88 1.83 15.75
N GLY A 488 8.23 1.29 14.72
CA GLY A 488 8.87 0.91 13.46
C GLY A 488 9.79 -0.31 13.52
N ASN A 489 9.82 -1.02 14.65
CA ASN A 489 10.45 -2.35 14.74
C ASN A 489 9.57 -3.36 13.98
N LYS A 490 10.17 -4.09 13.05
CA LYS A 490 9.49 -5.04 12.19
C LYS A 490 10.32 -6.30 12.06
N GLY A 491 9.66 -7.43 11.88
CA GLY A 491 10.38 -8.67 11.73
C GLY A 491 9.52 -9.81 11.22
N ILE A 492 10.18 -10.81 10.66
CA ILE A 492 9.55 -12.02 10.14
C ILE A 492 9.71 -13.11 11.21
N VAL A 493 8.64 -13.84 11.49
CA VAL A 493 8.71 -15.02 12.37
C VAL A 493 9.59 -16.06 11.69
N ALA A 494 10.79 -16.28 12.23
CA ALA A 494 11.76 -17.21 11.67
C ALA A 494 11.59 -18.62 12.22
N THR A 495 11.19 -18.74 13.48
CA THR A 495 10.94 -20.04 14.12
C THR A 495 9.90 -19.91 15.23
N ILE A 496 9.18 -21.01 15.47
CA ILE A 496 8.24 -21.17 16.56
C ILE A 496 8.83 -22.23 17.50
N VAL A 497 9.16 -21.82 18.72
CA VAL A 497 9.88 -22.64 19.70
C VAL A 497 8.89 -23.20 20.73
N PRO A 498 9.01 -24.48 21.13
CA PRO A 498 8.20 -25.08 22.19
C PRO A 498 8.23 -24.29 23.50
N ASP A 499 7.18 -24.38 24.31
CA ASP A 499 7.05 -23.63 25.56
C ASP A 499 8.20 -23.93 26.53
N GLU A 500 8.64 -25.18 26.56
CA GLU A 500 9.70 -25.70 27.43
C GLU A 500 11.11 -25.24 27.05
N ASP A 501 11.36 -24.94 25.77
CA ASP A 501 12.66 -24.52 25.26
C ASP A 501 12.87 -23.00 25.32
N MET A 502 11.78 -22.24 25.49
CA MET A 502 11.82 -20.78 25.52
C MET A 502 12.55 -20.28 26.77
N PRO A 503 13.33 -19.19 26.67
CA PRO A 503 13.88 -18.52 27.83
C PRO A 503 12.76 -18.12 28.80
N TYR A 504 12.96 -18.32 30.10
CA TYR A 504 11.94 -18.08 31.11
C TYR A 504 12.44 -17.22 32.26
N LEU A 505 11.48 -16.53 32.89
CA LEU A 505 11.68 -15.66 34.04
C LEU A 505 11.94 -16.48 35.32
N PRO A 506 12.49 -15.88 36.40
CA PRO A 506 12.71 -16.57 37.67
C PRO A 506 11.43 -17.18 38.30
N ASP A 507 10.25 -16.70 37.93
CA ASP A 507 8.95 -17.21 38.37
C ASP A 507 8.46 -18.43 37.54
N GLY A 508 9.23 -18.87 36.55
CA GLY A 508 8.89 -19.98 35.66
C GLY A 508 8.12 -19.57 34.41
N THR A 509 7.78 -18.29 34.23
CA THR A 509 7.02 -17.82 33.06
C THR A 509 7.92 -17.74 31.82
N PRO A 510 7.65 -18.50 30.74
CA PRO A 510 8.41 -18.38 29.51
C PRO A 510 8.07 -17.06 28.78
N VAL A 511 9.06 -16.49 28.10
CA VAL A 511 8.85 -15.30 27.27
C VAL A 511 8.06 -15.66 26.00
N ASP A 512 7.22 -14.75 25.54
CA ASP A 512 6.36 -14.94 24.38
C ASP A 512 7.12 -14.71 23.06
N ILE A 513 7.99 -13.71 23.05
CA ILE A 513 8.73 -13.28 21.85
C ILE A 513 10.16 -12.90 22.22
N VAL A 514 11.11 -13.29 21.37
CA VAL A 514 12.52 -12.88 21.51
C VAL A 514 12.91 -12.01 20.33
N LEU A 515 13.32 -10.78 20.64
CA LEU A 515 13.78 -9.79 19.68
C LEU A 515 15.29 -9.60 19.77
N ASN A 516 15.91 -9.24 18.64
CA ASN A 516 17.34 -8.96 18.59
C ASN A 516 17.64 -7.55 19.14
N PRO A 517 18.50 -7.40 20.16
CA PRO A 517 18.88 -6.10 20.69
C PRO A 517 19.64 -5.22 19.69
N LEU A 518 20.33 -5.81 18.71
CA LEU A 518 21.10 -5.06 17.69
C LEU A 518 20.22 -4.16 16.81
N GLY A 519 18.92 -4.47 16.74
CA GLY A 519 17.95 -3.72 15.96
C GLY A 519 17.52 -2.39 16.58
N VAL A 520 17.92 -2.05 17.80
CA VAL A 520 17.51 -0.81 18.48
C VAL A 520 18.50 0.35 18.23
N PRO A 521 19.83 0.20 18.51
CA PRO A 521 20.76 1.32 18.42
C PRO A 521 20.91 1.88 17.00
N SER A 522 20.97 0.99 16.00
CA SER A 522 21.10 1.37 14.58
C SER A 522 19.88 2.09 14.02
N ARG A 523 18.74 2.03 14.72
CA ARG A 523 17.45 2.57 14.29
C ARG A 523 16.99 3.76 15.09
N MET A 524 17.65 4.05 16.21
CA MET A 524 17.33 5.17 17.09
C MET A 524 15.85 5.22 17.49
N ASN A 525 15.23 4.07 17.75
CA ASN A 525 13.85 3.95 18.22
C ASN A 525 13.82 3.44 19.67
N VAL A 526 14.36 4.27 20.57
CA VAL A 526 14.54 3.97 21.99
C VAL A 526 13.21 3.98 22.74
N GLY A 527 12.19 4.66 22.20
CA GLY A 527 10.83 4.67 22.76
C GLY A 527 10.29 3.26 22.99
N GLN A 528 10.66 2.28 22.15
CA GLN A 528 10.24 0.89 22.30
C GLN A 528 10.75 0.22 23.58
N VAL A 529 11.94 0.63 24.07
CA VAL A 529 12.54 0.10 25.30
C VAL A 529 11.74 0.59 26.50
N MET A 530 11.41 1.89 26.52
CA MET A 530 10.56 2.49 27.55
C MET A 530 9.14 1.90 27.53
N ASP A 531 8.54 1.72 26.34
CA ASP A 531 7.24 1.07 26.14
C ASP A 531 7.24 -0.37 26.70
N THR A 532 8.31 -1.13 26.41
CA THR A 532 8.43 -2.53 26.87
C THR A 532 8.55 -2.61 28.40
N GLN A 533 9.37 -1.77 29.02
CA GLN A 533 9.54 -1.74 30.48
C GLN A 533 8.25 -1.31 31.16
N LEU A 534 7.69 -0.16 30.75
CA LEU A 534 6.47 0.37 31.35
C LEU A 534 5.29 -0.57 31.13
N GLY A 535 5.19 -1.22 29.97
CA GLY A 535 4.15 -2.21 29.69
C GLY A 535 4.22 -3.42 30.63
N TYR A 536 5.42 -3.86 31.01
CA TYR A 536 5.59 -4.91 32.02
C TYR A 536 5.13 -4.46 33.39
N TYR A 537 5.60 -3.29 33.84
CA TYR A 537 5.27 -2.74 35.15
C TYR A 537 3.77 -2.45 35.26
N ALA A 538 3.17 -1.91 34.20
CA ALA A 538 1.74 -1.71 34.09
C ALA A 538 0.95 -3.01 34.20
N SER A 539 1.46 -4.11 33.65
CA SER A 539 0.81 -5.41 33.77
C SER A 539 0.86 -5.96 35.20
N VAL A 540 1.99 -5.81 35.89
CA VAL A 540 2.14 -6.26 37.29
C VAL A 540 1.26 -5.42 38.23
N LEU A 541 1.26 -4.10 38.05
CA LEU A 541 0.45 -3.17 38.84
C LEU A 541 -1.03 -3.15 38.41
N ASN A 542 -1.38 -3.86 37.33
CA ASN A 542 -2.69 -3.83 36.67
C ASN A 542 -3.21 -2.42 36.34
N ARG A 543 -2.34 -1.59 35.77
CA ARG A 543 -2.62 -0.22 35.35
C ARG A 543 -2.58 -0.09 33.82
N PHE A 544 -3.11 1.04 33.35
CA PHE A 544 -3.01 1.49 31.98
C PHE A 544 -2.44 2.91 32.01
N TYR A 545 -1.43 3.18 31.19
CA TYR A 545 -0.78 4.48 31.11
C TYR A 545 -1.22 5.21 29.86
N ARG A 546 -1.42 6.52 30.00
CA ARG A 546 -1.63 7.44 28.88
C ARG A 546 -0.43 8.38 28.80
N ILE A 547 0.43 8.14 27.81
CA ILE A 547 1.63 8.93 27.55
C ILE A 547 1.25 10.03 26.56
N HIS A 548 1.42 11.28 26.99
CA HIS A 548 1.28 12.41 26.07
C HIS A 548 2.56 12.49 25.25
N GLN A 549 2.45 12.77 23.96
CA GLN A 549 3.63 12.92 23.11
C GLN A 549 4.40 14.18 23.52
N PHE A 550 5.73 14.09 23.52
CA PHE A 550 6.62 15.15 24.00
C PHE A 550 6.36 15.48 25.48
N ASP A 551 6.28 14.45 26.33
CA ASP A 551 6.03 14.61 27.77
C ASP A 551 7.19 15.28 28.52
N GLU A 552 8.38 15.29 27.91
CA GLU A 552 9.56 16.04 28.35
C GLU A 552 9.31 17.55 28.48
N SER A 553 8.23 18.06 27.86
CA SER A 553 7.74 19.42 28.08
C SER A 553 7.24 19.68 29.51
N LEU A 554 6.71 18.65 30.17
CA LEU A 554 6.12 18.74 31.51
C LEU A 554 7.19 18.74 32.60
N ALA A 555 8.17 17.85 32.48
CA ALA A 555 9.28 17.71 33.41
C ALA A 555 10.52 17.22 32.67
N LYS A 556 11.70 17.56 33.18
CA LYS A 556 12.95 17.05 32.63
C LYS A 556 13.07 15.54 32.89
N ASP A 557 13.41 14.77 31.87
CA ASP A 557 13.54 13.32 31.88
C ASP A 557 12.22 12.66 32.33
N ALA A 558 11.07 13.23 31.94
CA ALA A 558 9.74 12.81 32.39
C ALA A 558 9.48 11.33 32.08
N SER A 559 9.76 10.92 30.83
CA SER A 559 9.61 9.55 30.37
C SER A 559 10.45 8.58 31.21
N TYR A 560 11.73 8.91 31.42
CA TYR A 560 12.65 8.09 32.20
C TYR A 560 12.24 7.98 33.68
N ASN A 561 11.89 9.11 34.30
CA ASN A 561 11.46 9.15 35.70
C ASN A 561 10.18 8.34 35.91
N LEU A 562 9.21 8.42 34.99
CA LEU A 562 7.99 7.63 35.04
C LEU A 562 8.28 6.11 35.05
N VAL A 563 9.15 5.66 34.13
CA VAL A 563 9.54 4.24 34.04
C VAL A 563 10.26 3.81 35.32
N LYS A 564 11.15 4.65 35.84
CA LYS A 564 11.92 4.37 37.06
C LYS A 564 11.04 4.30 38.31
N GLU A 565 10.10 5.24 38.47
CA GLU A 565 9.14 5.23 39.58
C GLU A 565 8.27 3.97 39.56
N ALA A 566 7.79 3.58 38.37
CA ALA A 566 7.02 2.35 38.19
C ALA A 566 7.86 1.10 38.52
N LEU A 567 9.14 1.07 38.14
CA LEU A 567 10.08 0.00 38.50
C LEU A 567 10.25 -0.11 40.02
N GLU A 568 10.46 1.01 40.72
CA GLU A 568 10.60 1.04 42.18
C GLU A 568 9.33 0.56 42.90
N GLU A 569 8.14 0.84 42.36
CA GLU A 569 6.87 0.34 42.88
C GLU A 569 6.71 -1.17 42.68
N VAL A 570 7.04 -1.67 41.49
CA VAL A 570 6.98 -3.11 41.17
C VAL A 570 7.95 -3.90 42.05
N ARG A 571 9.18 -3.42 42.27
CA ARG A 571 10.16 -4.10 43.13
C ARG A 571 9.72 -4.20 44.59
N LYS A 572 8.81 -3.34 45.06
CA LYS A 572 8.19 -3.44 46.40
C LYS A 572 7.06 -4.46 46.47
N THR A 573 6.59 -4.96 45.32
CA THR A 573 5.52 -5.95 45.24
C THR A 573 6.08 -7.35 45.55
N PRO A 574 5.45 -8.14 46.43
CA PRO A 574 5.91 -9.49 46.75
C PRO A 574 6.01 -10.36 45.49
N GLY A 575 7.14 -11.05 45.33
CA GLY A 575 7.38 -11.95 44.19
C GLY A 575 8.11 -11.33 43.00
N TYR A 576 8.48 -10.04 43.05
CA TYR A 576 9.21 -9.33 41.98
C TYR A 576 10.58 -8.78 42.41
N GLU A 577 11.13 -9.28 43.53
CA GLU A 577 12.43 -8.85 44.09
C GLU A 577 13.62 -9.17 43.17
N TRP A 578 13.46 -10.13 42.25
CA TRP A 578 14.46 -10.55 41.29
C TRP A 578 14.67 -9.56 40.13
N LEU A 579 13.83 -8.51 40.04
CA LEU A 579 13.98 -7.45 39.05
C LEU A 579 15.10 -6.49 39.45
N GLY A 580 16.08 -6.31 38.56
CA GLY A 580 17.26 -5.47 38.78
C GLY A 580 16.93 -3.97 38.92
N GLU A 581 17.86 -3.19 39.45
CA GLU A 581 17.72 -1.73 39.57
C GLU A 581 17.65 -1.02 38.22
N ASP A 582 18.20 -1.65 37.18
CA ASP A 582 18.15 -1.20 35.78
C ASP A 582 16.92 -1.75 35.03
N GLY A 583 16.03 -2.48 35.72
CA GLY A 583 14.85 -3.10 35.15
C GLY A 583 15.13 -4.35 34.32
N LYS A 584 16.37 -4.86 34.32
CA LYS A 584 16.72 -6.11 33.65
C LYS A 584 16.57 -7.32 34.56
N VAL A 585 16.54 -8.49 33.94
CA VAL A 585 16.19 -9.75 34.59
C VAL A 585 17.18 -10.83 34.19
N THR A 586 17.61 -11.66 35.15
CA THR A 586 18.30 -12.90 34.84
C THR A 586 17.30 -13.92 34.31
N LEU A 587 17.38 -14.19 33.00
CA LEU A 587 16.62 -15.26 32.35
C LEU A 587 17.35 -16.59 32.48
N TYR A 588 16.59 -17.67 32.37
CA TYR A 588 17.11 -19.04 32.31
C TYR A 588 16.79 -19.64 30.94
N ASP A 589 17.74 -20.38 30.38
CA ASP A 589 17.52 -21.11 29.12
C ASP A 589 16.61 -22.32 29.38
N GLY A 590 15.47 -22.42 28.69
CA GLY A 590 14.54 -23.54 28.80
C GLY A 590 15.17 -24.89 28.46
N ARG A 591 16.17 -24.89 27.58
CA ARG A 591 16.79 -26.11 27.05
C ARG A 591 17.79 -26.75 28.03
N THR A 592 18.51 -25.92 28.78
CA THR A 592 19.57 -26.38 29.70
C THR A 592 19.21 -26.17 31.17
N GLY A 593 18.31 -25.23 31.47
CA GLY A 593 18.02 -24.76 32.82
C GLY A 593 19.08 -23.81 33.39
N GLU A 594 20.13 -23.49 32.65
CA GLU A 594 21.20 -22.61 33.10
C GLU A 594 20.79 -21.14 32.97
N ALA A 595 21.29 -20.30 33.88
CA ALA A 595 21.09 -18.87 33.82
C ALA A 595 21.86 -18.27 32.63
N ILE A 596 21.23 -17.35 31.91
CA ILE A 596 21.89 -16.58 30.85
C ILE A 596 22.94 -15.66 31.49
N ASN A 597 24.14 -15.61 30.91
CA ASN A 597 25.32 -14.95 31.47
C ASN A 597 25.13 -13.48 31.90
N SER A 598 24.24 -12.75 31.21
CA SER A 598 23.99 -11.33 31.45
C SER A 598 22.49 -11.08 31.67
N PRO A 599 22.12 -10.12 32.54
CA PRO A 599 20.72 -9.76 32.72
C PRO A 599 20.16 -9.14 31.44
N VAL A 600 18.96 -9.55 31.08
CA VAL A 600 18.28 -9.25 29.82
C VAL A 600 17.14 -8.26 30.07
N LEU A 601 16.93 -7.35 29.13
CA LEU A 601 15.72 -6.52 29.13
C LEU A 601 14.52 -7.39 28.77
N VAL A 602 13.59 -7.53 29.72
CA VAL A 602 12.34 -8.24 29.53
C VAL A 602 11.19 -7.30 29.88
N GLY A 603 10.14 -7.30 29.07
CA GLY A 603 8.93 -6.60 29.43
C GLY A 603 7.76 -6.88 28.49
N ARG A 604 6.66 -6.14 28.60
CA ARG A 604 5.49 -6.36 27.72
C ARG A 604 5.44 -5.31 26.63
N GLN A 605 5.70 -5.73 25.39
CA GLN A 605 5.61 -4.87 24.21
C GLN A 605 4.28 -5.09 23.48
N TYR A 606 3.72 -4.02 22.94
CA TYR A 606 2.51 -4.10 22.12
C TYR A 606 2.84 -4.49 20.68
N MET A 607 2.49 -5.73 20.30
CA MET A 607 2.86 -6.34 19.03
C MET A 607 1.65 -6.49 18.10
N LEU A 608 1.88 -6.25 16.81
CA LEU A 608 0.89 -6.18 15.73
C LEU A 608 1.16 -7.29 14.70
N LYS A 609 0.10 -7.92 14.16
CA LYS A 609 0.19 -8.84 13.02
C LYS A 609 -0.10 -8.09 11.73
N LEU A 610 0.88 -8.02 10.82
CA LEU A 610 0.71 -7.29 9.56
C LEU A 610 0.06 -8.16 8.49
N ASN A 611 -0.53 -7.53 7.49
CA ASN A 611 -1.13 -8.18 6.31
C ASN A 611 -0.10 -8.87 5.36
N GLN A 612 1.18 -8.89 5.74
CA GLN A 612 2.23 -9.57 4.99
C GLN A 612 2.41 -11.00 5.49
N LEU A 613 1.48 -11.85 5.06
CA LEU A 613 1.45 -13.26 5.42
C LEU A 613 2.24 -14.11 4.43
N VAL A 614 2.87 -15.17 4.92
CA VAL A 614 3.59 -16.14 4.05
C VAL A 614 2.63 -16.79 3.06
N LEU A 615 1.44 -17.15 3.54
CA LEU A 615 0.36 -17.75 2.77
C LEU A 615 0.03 -16.92 1.52
N HIS A 616 0.02 -15.60 1.65
CA HIS A 616 -0.31 -14.70 0.55
C HIS A 616 0.87 -14.50 -0.41
N LYS A 617 2.11 -14.67 0.06
CA LYS A 617 3.33 -14.40 -0.71
C LYS A 617 3.94 -15.61 -1.39
N ILE A 618 3.73 -16.81 -0.87
CA ILE A 618 4.23 -18.01 -1.52
C ILE A 618 3.52 -18.20 -2.86
N ASN A 619 4.31 -18.37 -3.92
CA ASN A 619 3.85 -18.67 -5.26
C ASN A 619 4.88 -19.59 -5.93
N ALA A 620 4.40 -20.69 -6.49
CA ALA A 620 5.20 -21.63 -7.24
C ALA A 620 4.45 -22.00 -8.51
N ARG A 621 5.19 -22.12 -9.62
CA ARG A 621 4.67 -22.51 -10.91
C ARG A 621 5.49 -23.66 -11.46
N SER A 622 4.82 -24.76 -11.76
CA SER A 622 5.37 -25.81 -12.64
C SER A 622 5.22 -25.37 -14.10
N GLY A 623 6.27 -25.56 -14.91
CA GLY A 623 6.39 -25.02 -16.29
C GLY A 623 5.09 -24.96 -17.09
N LEU A 624 4.53 -26.13 -17.45
CA LEU A 624 3.33 -26.24 -18.30
C LEU A 624 1.99 -26.06 -17.57
N GLY A 625 1.97 -25.97 -16.24
CA GLY A 625 0.72 -25.96 -15.45
C GLY A 625 0.01 -24.61 -15.41
N GLY A 626 0.62 -23.54 -15.95
CA GLY A 626 0.11 -22.17 -15.86
C GLY A 626 -0.20 -21.53 -17.21
N PRO A 627 -1.01 -20.46 -17.24
CA PRO A 627 -1.34 -19.74 -18.46
C PRO A 627 -0.12 -19.03 -19.07
N TYR A 628 -0.22 -18.78 -20.37
CA TYR A 628 0.76 -18.06 -21.18
C TYR A 628 0.09 -16.88 -21.87
N ALA A 629 0.83 -15.79 -22.04
CA ALA A 629 0.33 -14.64 -22.76
C ALA A 629 0.08 -15.01 -24.23
N ALA A 630 -1.06 -14.59 -24.79
CA ALA A 630 -1.45 -14.97 -26.14
C ALA A 630 -0.45 -14.48 -27.21
N VAL A 631 0.09 -13.28 -27.02
CA VAL A 631 1.00 -12.63 -27.98
C VAL A 631 2.45 -13.09 -27.78
N THR A 632 3.02 -12.83 -26.61
CA THR A 632 4.45 -13.10 -26.35
C THR A 632 4.75 -14.56 -26.04
N GLN A 633 3.73 -15.38 -25.76
CA GLN A 633 3.86 -16.79 -25.35
C GLN A 633 4.68 -17.01 -24.08
N GLN A 634 5.00 -15.94 -23.35
CA GLN A 634 5.67 -15.99 -22.05
C GLN A 634 4.70 -16.40 -20.95
N PRO A 635 5.18 -17.06 -19.88
CA PRO A 635 4.45 -17.25 -18.64
C PRO A 635 3.80 -15.94 -18.20
N VAL A 636 2.48 -15.92 -17.97
CA VAL A 636 1.84 -14.71 -17.44
C VAL A 636 2.39 -14.38 -16.06
N GLY A 637 2.41 -13.11 -15.69
CA GLY A 637 2.77 -12.66 -14.36
C GLY A 637 1.62 -12.75 -13.36
N GLY A 638 1.97 -12.77 -12.07
CA GLY A 638 1.03 -12.61 -10.96
C GLY A 638 0.53 -13.93 -10.36
N LYS A 639 0.45 -13.96 -9.03
CA LYS A 639 0.04 -15.14 -8.25
C LYS A 639 -1.38 -15.61 -8.59
N ALA A 640 -2.32 -14.68 -8.77
CA ALA A 640 -3.72 -15.00 -9.07
C ALA A 640 -3.89 -15.80 -10.37
N ASN A 641 -2.92 -15.68 -11.29
CA ASN A 641 -2.89 -16.40 -12.56
C ASN A 641 -1.93 -17.59 -12.53
N HIS A 642 -1.44 -18.01 -11.36
CA HIS A 642 -0.35 -19.00 -11.24
C HIS A 642 0.85 -18.64 -12.11
N GLY A 643 1.19 -17.35 -12.09
CA GLY A 643 2.17 -16.75 -12.97
C GLY A 643 3.60 -17.14 -12.67
N GLY A 644 4.47 -17.04 -13.69
CA GLY A 644 5.90 -17.25 -13.56
C GLY A 644 6.60 -16.09 -12.84
N GLN A 645 7.80 -16.35 -12.33
CA GLN A 645 8.67 -15.29 -11.83
C GLN A 645 9.34 -14.57 -13.00
N ARG A 646 9.49 -13.24 -12.87
CA ARG A 646 10.19 -12.45 -13.87
C ARG A 646 11.70 -12.61 -13.67
N MET A 647 12.37 -13.08 -14.70
CA MET A 647 13.83 -12.95 -14.81
C MET A 647 14.12 -11.65 -15.56
N GLY A 648 14.58 -10.64 -14.82
CA GLY A 648 14.89 -9.32 -15.37
C GLY A 648 16.29 -9.25 -15.97
N GLU A 649 16.61 -8.07 -16.49
CA GLU A 649 17.91 -7.78 -17.07
C GLU A 649 19.05 -7.93 -16.05
N MET A 650 18.84 -7.50 -14.81
CA MET A 650 19.83 -7.65 -13.74
C MET A 650 20.10 -9.12 -13.40
N GLU A 651 19.07 -9.97 -13.39
CA GLU A 651 19.25 -11.41 -13.18
C GLU A 651 19.95 -12.08 -14.36
N VAL A 652 19.69 -11.62 -15.59
CA VAL A 652 20.44 -12.06 -16.78
C VAL A 652 21.92 -11.74 -16.64
N TRP A 653 22.27 -10.49 -16.28
CA TRP A 653 23.66 -10.08 -16.05
C TRP A 653 24.33 -10.92 -14.96
N ALA A 654 23.62 -11.24 -13.88
CA ALA A 654 24.14 -12.10 -12.83
C ALA A 654 24.53 -13.48 -13.38
N ILE A 655 23.67 -14.13 -14.17
CA ILE A 655 23.97 -15.45 -14.77
C ILE A 655 25.11 -15.36 -15.79
N GLN A 656 25.17 -14.28 -16.56
CA GLN A 656 26.26 -14.02 -17.50
C GLN A 656 27.60 -13.86 -16.79
N ALA A 657 27.64 -13.13 -15.67
CA ALA A 657 28.84 -12.95 -14.86
C ALA A 657 29.38 -14.28 -14.31
N TYR A 658 28.50 -15.23 -13.98
CA TYR A 658 28.89 -16.58 -13.59
C TYR A 658 29.33 -17.48 -14.77
N GLY A 659 29.26 -17.02 -16.02
CA GLY A 659 29.57 -17.82 -17.21
C GLY A 659 28.58 -18.99 -17.43
N CYS A 660 27.38 -18.94 -16.83
CA CYS A 660 26.43 -20.04 -16.83
C CYS A 660 25.55 -20.07 -18.10
N ALA A 661 26.18 -20.25 -19.26
CA ALA A 661 25.52 -20.13 -20.57
C ALA A 661 24.31 -21.07 -20.76
N HIS A 662 24.40 -22.33 -20.31
CA HIS A 662 23.29 -23.28 -20.43
C HIS A 662 22.09 -22.89 -19.57
N MET A 663 22.31 -22.41 -18.35
CA MET A 663 21.24 -21.96 -17.47
C MET A 663 20.57 -20.71 -18.03
N LEU A 664 21.34 -19.77 -18.59
CA LEU A 664 20.79 -18.60 -19.26
C LEU A 664 19.94 -19.01 -20.47
N ASN A 665 20.46 -19.89 -21.33
CA ASN A 665 19.72 -20.40 -22.48
C ASN A 665 18.41 -21.06 -22.04
N GLU A 666 18.45 -21.93 -21.03
CA GLU A 666 17.28 -22.60 -20.48
C GLU A 666 16.20 -21.61 -20.02
N MET A 667 16.61 -20.58 -19.27
CA MET A 667 15.70 -19.55 -18.75
C MET A 667 15.09 -18.68 -19.86
N MET A 668 15.87 -18.39 -20.91
CA MET A 668 15.45 -17.55 -22.03
C MET A 668 14.67 -18.30 -23.12
N THR A 669 14.63 -19.63 -23.08
CA THR A 669 13.97 -20.47 -24.12
C THR A 669 12.92 -21.40 -23.52
N ILE A 670 13.31 -22.61 -23.09
CA ILE A 670 12.39 -23.70 -22.71
C ILE A 670 11.54 -23.37 -21.47
N LYS A 671 12.03 -22.50 -20.59
CA LYS A 671 11.27 -22.01 -19.41
C LYS A 671 10.48 -20.73 -19.69
N ALA A 672 10.69 -20.09 -20.84
CA ALA A 672 10.01 -18.88 -21.27
C ALA A 672 9.03 -19.17 -22.41
N ASP A 673 9.42 -18.86 -23.64
CA ASP A 673 8.55 -18.70 -24.81
C ASP A 673 8.96 -19.57 -26.01
N ASP A 674 9.85 -20.54 -25.82
CA ASP A 674 10.05 -21.62 -26.79
C ASP A 674 8.88 -22.63 -26.66
N ILE A 675 7.90 -22.48 -27.54
CA ILE A 675 6.67 -23.26 -27.53
C ILE A 675 6.96 -24.75 -27.74
N GLN A 676 7.85 -25.10 -28.66
CA GLN A 676 8.14 -26.50 -28.97
C GLN A 676 9.06 -27.10 -27.91
N GLY A 677 10.11 -26.38 -27.55
CA GLY A 677 11.10 -26.78 -26.56
C GLY A 677 10.47 -27.03 -25.19
N ARG A 678 9.53 -26.19 -24.74
CA ARG A 678 8.87 -26.38 -23.42
C ARG A 678 8.01 -27.65 -23.35
N HIS A 679 7.27 -27.98 -24.41
CA HIS A 679 6.43 -29.19 -24.45
C HIS A 679 7.30 -30.44 -24.50
N GLN A 680 8.35 -30.41 -25.32
CA GLN A 680 9.30 -31.51 -25.43
C GLN A 680 10.08 -31.70 -24.12
N ALA A 681 10.56 -30.61 -23.51
CA ALA A 681 11.25 -30.66 -22.22
C ALA A 681 10.38 -31.30 -21.14
N TYR A 682 9.09 -30.98 -21.07
CA TYR A 682 8.17 -31.63 -20.14
C TYR A 682 8.00 -33.12 -20.43
N ALA A 683 7.79 -33.49 -21.69
CA ALA A 683 7.65 -34.89 -22.10
C ALA A 683 8.92 -35.70 -21.75
N ASP A 684 10.09 -35.14 -22.01
CA ASP A 684 11.38 -35.75 -21.68
C ASP A 684 11.59 -35.88 -20.18
N MET A 685 11.26 -34.84 -19.39
CA MET A 685 11.32 -34.90 -17.92
C MET A 685 10.41 -36.00 -17.34
N VAL A 686 9.18 -36.13 -17.85
CA VAL A 686 8.25 -37.21 -17.42
C VAL A 686 8.80 -38.60 -17.79
N GLN A 687 9.52 -38.71 -18.90
CA GLN A 687 10.19 -39.94 -19.33
C GLN A 687 11.56 -40.18 -18.66
N GLY A 688 12.03 -39.26 -17.81
CA GLY A 688 13.37 -39.33 -17.20
C GLY A 688 14.52 -39.10 -18.19
N LYS A 689 14.26 -38.46 -19.34
CA LYS A 689 15.26 -38.07 -20.33
C LYS A 689 15.76 -36.64 -20.08
N ASN A 690 16.93 -36.34 -20.62
CA ASN A 690 17.47 -34.97 -20.57
C ASN A 690 16.62 -34.02 -21.42
N PRO A 691 16.40 -32.78 -20.95
CA PRO A 691 15.66 -31.79 -21.71
C PRO A 691 16.39 -31.41 -23.01
N PRO A 692 15.65 -31.02 -24.06
CA PRO A 692 16.24 -30.57 -25.31
C PRO A 692 16.99 -29.24 -25.13
N THR A 693 17.90 -28.95 -26.05
CA THR A 693 18.50 -27.61 -26.16
C THR A 693 17.45 -26.59 -26.60
N GLY A 694 17.53 -25.38 -26.05
CA GLY A 694 16.65 -24.26 -26.41
C GLY A 694 16.62 -23.96 -27.91
N GLY A 695 15.42 -23.77 -28.43
CA GLY A 695 15.16 -23.46 -29.83
C GLY A 695 14.87 -21.99 -30.07
N ARG A 696 14.11 -21.73 -31.14
CA ARG A 696 13.70 -20.38 -31.54
C ARG A 696 12.52 -19.92 -30.67
N THR A 697 12.62 -18.70 -30.15
CA THR A 697 11.64 -18.13 -29.22
C THR A 697 10.51 -17.41 -29.93
N ALA A 698 9.31 -17.45 -29.35
CA ALA A 698 8.16 -16.74 -29.89
C ALA A 698 8.33 -15.21 -29.84
N ALA A 699 9.02 -14.65 -28.85
CA ALA A 699 9.31 -13.22 -28.81
C ALA A 699 10.22 -12.79 -29.96
N PHE A 700 11.20 -13.60 -30.34
CA PHE A 700 12.05 -13.32 -31.50
C PHE A 700 11.23 -13.36 -32.80
N ASP A 701 10.30 -14.31 -32.93
CA ASP A 701 9.37 -14.35 -34.07
C ASP A 701 8.41 -13.16 -34.10
N GLY A 702 7.93 -12.73 -32.94
CA GLY A 702 7.15 -11.51 -32.76
C GLY A 702 7.92 -10.29 -33.25
N LEU A 703 9.17 -10.13 -32.80
CA LEU A 703 10.07 -9.07 -33.24
C LEU A 703 10.27 -9.08 -34.76
N CYS A 704 10.53 -10.26 -35.35
CA CYS A 704 10.62 -10.40 -36.80
C CYS A 704 9.36 -9.88 -37.52
N CYS A 705 8.19 -10.20 -36.98
CA CYS A 705 6.90 -9.78 -37.54
C CYS A 705 6.66 -8.28 -37.36
N GLU A 706 7.01 -7.71 -36.21
CA GLU A 706 6.89 -6.28 -35.94
C GLU A 706 7.78 -5.45 -36.87
N ILE A 707 9.05 -5.86 -37.06
CA ILE A 707 9.98 -5.24 -38.00
C ILE A 707 9.44 -5.31 -39.44
N ARG A 708 8.90 -6.47 -39.85
CA ARG A 708 8.21 -6.60 -41.16
C ARG A 708 6.97 -5.75 -41.28
N GLY A 709 6.24 -5.53 -40.17
CA GLY A 709 5.11 -4.61 -40.08
C GLY A 709 5.50 -3.16 -40.35
N LEU A 710 6.72 -2.78 -39.97
CA LEU A 710 7.32 -1.47 -40.29
C LEU A 710 7.81 -1.37 -41.76
N GLY A 711 7.63 -2.42 -42.57
CA GLY A 711 8.06 -2.46 -43.97
C GLY A 711 9.51 -2.90 -44.17
N LEU A 712 10.20 -3.32 -43.10
CA LEU A 712 11.58 -3.76 -43.12
C LEU A 712 11.69 -5.28 -43.27
N GLU A 713 12.45 -5.77 -44.24
CA GLU A 713 12.67 -7.21 -44.38
C GLU A 713 13.87 -7.68 -43.53
N MET A 714 13.61 -8.60 -42.59
CA MET A 714 14.62 -9.25 -41.76
C MET A 714 14.76 -10.73 -42.11
N THR A 715 15.97 -11.13 -42.46
CA THR A 715 16.37 -12.50 -42.83
C THR A 715 17.47 -12.98 -41.91
N LEU A 716 17.34 -14.22 -41.40
CA LEU A 716 18.42 -14.89 -40.68
C LEU A 716 19.39 -15.48 -41.71
N GLY A 717 20.56 -14.87 -41.86
CA GLY A 717 21.65 -15.43 -42.65
C GLY A 717 22.31 -16.59 -41.92
N LYS A 718 22.75 -17.62 -42.65
CA LYS A 718 23.85 -18.45 -42.14
C LYS A 718 25.10 -17.59 -42.24
N VAL A 719 25.90 -17.51 -41.18
CA VAL A 719 27.30 -17.11 -41.35
C VAL A 719 27.91 -18.18 -42.25
N VAL A 720 28.07 -17.84 -43.53
CA VAL A 720 28.86 -18.64 -44.43
C VAL A 720 30.28 -18.16 -44.18
N ASP A 721 31.13 -18.98 -43.59
CA ASP A 721 32.60 -18.76 -43.51
C ASP A 721 33.27 -18.74 -44.91
N SER A 722 32.51 -18.44 -45.96
CA SER A 722 32.99 -18.11 -47.29
C SER A 722 32.34 -16.79 -47.70
N PHE A 723 32.90 -15.68 -47.25
CA PHE A 723 33.12 -14.62 -48.21
C PHE A 723 33.97 -15.25 -49.30
N ASP A 724 33.40 -15.50 -50.49
CA ASP A 724 34.24 -15.64 -51.68
C ASP A 724 35.08 -14.34 -51.72
N PRO A 725 36.41 -14.41 -51.57
CA PRO A 725 37.22 -13.22 -51.68
C PRO A 725 36.95 -12.65 -53.08
N LEU A 726 36.44 -11.42 -53.11
CA LEU A 726 36.49 -10.64 -54.34
C LEU A 726 37.95 -10.68 -54.81
N PRO A 727 38.21 -10.98 -56.09
CA PRO A 727 39.55 -11.26 -56.57
C PRO A 727 40.49 -10.12 -56.16
N GLU A 728 41.53 -10.50 -55.42
CA GLU A 728 42.61 -9.62 -54.96
C GLU A 728 43.04 -8.69 -56.08
N LYS A 729 42.67 -7.42 -55.98
CA LYS A 729 43.49 -6.35 -56.56
C LYS A 729 44.56 -6.07 -55.53
N PHE A 730 45.71 -6.69 -55.75
CA PHE A 730 46.96 -6.43 -55.04
C PHE A 730 47.11 -4.96 -54.61
N CYS A 731 47.17 -4.75 -53.29
CA CYS A 731 48.09 -3.81 -52.68
C CYS A 731 48.86 -4.60 -51.60
N SER A 732 50.03 -5.08 -52.02
CA SER A 732 51.22 -5.52 -51.25
C SER A 732 51.06 -5.95 -49.78
N HIS A 733 51.53 -7.19 -49.53
CA HIS A 733 52.08 -7.68 -48.26
C HIS A 733 52.58 -6.57 -47.32
N VAL A 734 51.95 -6.49 -46.15
CA VAL A 734 52.56 -5.96 -44.94
C VAL A 734 52.48 -7.09 -43.91
N ASP A 735 53.65 -7.60 -43.51
CA ASP A 735 53.77 -8.51 -42.38
C ASP A 735 53.40 -7.73 -41.10
N LEU A 736 52.26 -8.03 -40.49
CA LEU A 736 51.89 -7.48 -39.19
C LEU A 736 52.61 -8.30 -38.09
N PRO A 737 53.29 -7.65 -37.12
CA PRO A 737 53.96 -8.33 -36.03
C PRO A 737 52.95 -8.97 -35.06
N GLU A 738 53.33 -10.07 -34.43
CA GLU A 738 52.56 -10.68 -33.34
C GLU A 738 52.41 -9.66 -32.19
N ASP A 739 51.17 -9.30 -31.85
CA ASP A 739 50.92 -8.43 -30.69
C ASP A 739 51.42 -9.10 -29.41
N PRO A 740 52.13 -8.37 -28.53
CA PRO A 740 52.58 -8.92 -27.26
C PRO A 740 51.36 -9.30 -26.40
N THR A 741 51.50 -10.40 -25.67
CA THR A 741 50.46 -10.81 -24.73
C THR A 741 50.22 -9.71 -23.69
N LEU A 742 49.00 -9.63 -23.12
CA LEU A 742 48.62 -8.63 -22.11
C LEU A 742 49.61 -8.54 -20.93
N GLU A 743 50.32 -9.64 -20.65
CA GLU A 743 51.35 -9.76 -19.62
C GLU A 743 52.67 -9.05 -19.97
N GLU A 744 53.02 -8.98 -21.27
CA GLU A 744 54.19 -8.28 -21.79
C GLU A 744 53.93 -6.78 -21.97
N ALA A 745 52.70 -6.40 -22.35
CA ALA A 745 52.29 -5.01 -22.52
C ALA A 745 52.20 -4.22 -21.20
N LEU A 746 51.90 -4.90 -20.09
CA LEU A 746 51.73 -4.28 -18.76
C LEU A 746 53.00 -4.32 -17.88
N GLN A 747 54.13 -4.83 -18.37
CA GLN A 747 55.40 -4.99 -17.64
C GLN A 747 55.22 -5.48 -16.18
N VAL A 748 54.40 -6.50 -15.96
CA VAL A 748 54.24 -7.09 -14.62
C VAL A 748 55.43 -7.99 -14.35
N SER A 749 56.58 -7.40 -14.03
CA SER A 749 57.74 -8.15 -13.57
C SER A 749 57.52 -8.53 -12.10
N SER A 750 57.35 -9.83 -11.87
CA SER A 750 57.34 -10.54 -10.58
C SER A 750 56.23 -10.19 -9.58
N VAL A 751 55.37 -11.19 -9.33
CA VAL A 751 54.54 -11.26 -8.12
C VAL A 751 55.48 -11.50 -6.93
N ASP A 752 55.63 -10.52 -6.04
CA ASP A 752 56.39 -10.70 -4.81
C ASP A 752 55.62 -11.63 -3.86
N MET A 753 56.19 -12.80 -3.61
CA MET A 753 55.65 -13.82 -2.71
C MET A 753 56.22 -13.59 -1.32
N ILE A 754 55.43 -13.05 -0.39
CA ILE A 754 55.81 -12.92 1.02
C ILE A 754 55.14 -14.06 1.81
N GLU A 755 55.94 -14.96 2.38
CA GLU A 755 55.46 -15.95 3.34
C GLU A 755 55.27 -15.30 4.71
N SER A 756 54.07 -15.41 5.28
CA SER A 756 53.85 -15.09 6.69
C SER A 756 54.54 -16.12 7.60
N GLU A 757 54.88 -15.74 8.83
CA GLU A 757 55.56 -16.61 9.82
C GLU A 757 54.79 -17.91 10.19
N LEU A 758 53.57 -18.09 9.68
CA LEU A 758 52.73 -19.28 9.84
C LEU A 758 52.61 -20.13 8.56
N GLY A 759 53.37 -19.83 7.50
CA GLY A 759 53.52 -20.69 6.31
C GLY A 759 52.33 -20.70 5.34
N GLN A 760 51.41 -19.75 5.44
CA GLN A 760 50.33 -19.58 4.45
C GLN A 760 50.71 -18.54 3.40
N ARG A 761 50.48 -18.89 2.12
CA ARG A 761 50.72 -18.05 0.95
C ARG A 761 49.51 -17.15 0.72
N LEU A 762 49.69 -15.84 0.82
CA LEU A 762 48.68 -14.83 0.53
C LEU A 762 49.10 -14.07 -0.74
N LEU A 763 48.14 -13.90 -1.65
CA LEU A 763 48.25 -13.05 -2.84
C LEU A 763 47.58 -11.72 -2.52
N GLU A 764 48.34 -10.63 -2.53
CA GLU A 764 47.81 -9.28 -2.33
C GLU A 764 47.78 -8.55 -3.68
N ILE A 765 46.58 -8.19 -4.16
CA ILE A 765 46.40 -7.35 -5.34
C ILE A 765 46.25 -5.92 -4.84
N PRO A 766 47.13 -4.97 -5.23
CA PRO A 766 47.06 -3.60 -4.74
C PRO A 766 45.80 -2.91 -5.28
N ALA A 767 45.08 -2.24 -4.38
CA ALA A 767 43.93 -1.41 -4.71
C ALA A 767 44.39 -0.14 -5.45
N GLY A 768 44.40 -0.19 -6.79
CA GLY A 768 44.36 0.99 -7.64
C GLY A 768 42.91 1.42 -7.85
N ASP A 769 42.68 2.73 -8.05
CA ASP A 769 41.37 3.29 -8.38
C ASP A 769 40.84 2.66 -9.68
N TYR A 770 40.02 1.62 -9.54
CA TYR A 770 39.30 1.02 -10.65
C TYR A 770 38.14 1.94 -11.01
N GLU A 771 38.32 2.83 -11.99
CA GLU A 771 37.17 3.31 -12.74
C GLU A 771 36.67 2.16 -13.63
N PRO A 772 35.47 1.60 -13.41
CA PRO A 772 34.92 0.65 -14.34
C PRO A 772 34.73 1.38 -15.67
N VAL A 773 35.45 0.97 -16.70
CA VAL A 773 35.14 1.36 -18.08
C VAL A 773 33.80 0.73 -18.41
N VAL A 774 32.73 1.42 -18.07
CA VAL A 774 31.39 1.13 -18.55
C VAL A 774 31.42 1.45 -20.03
N ARG A 775 31.70 0.44 -20.87
CA ARG A 775 31.34 0.58 -22.29
C ARG A 775 29.81 0.63 -22.31
N PRO A 776 29.20 1.74 -22.77
CA PRO A 776 27.76 1.73 -22.97
C PRO A 776 27.41 0.58 -23.92
N PRO A 777 26.28 -0.11 -23.74
CA PRO A 777 25.85 -1.13 -24.69
C PRO A 777 25.80 -0.48 -26.07
N GLN A 778 26.66 -0.96 -26.98
CA GLN A 778 26.69 -0.40 -28.34
C GLN A 778 25.35 -0.68 -29.00
N VAL A 779 24.65 0.40 -29.33
CA VAL A 779 23.41 0.34 -30.10
C VAL A 779 23.76 -0.29 -31.45
N PRO A 780 23.04 -1.32 -31.93
CA PRO A 780 23.32 -1.91 -33.23
C PRO A 780 23.21 -0.81 -34.30
N MET A 781 24.32 -0.49 -34.97
CA MET A 781 24.32 0.48 -36.05
C MET A 781 23.83 -0.18 -37.33
N ILE A 782 22.92 0.52 -38.01
CA ILE A 782 22.47 0.15 -39.36
C ILE A 782 23.65 0.29 -40.31
N THR A 783 24.17 -0.83 -40.80
CA THR A 783 25.31 -0.84 -41.73
C THR A 783 24.89 -0.48 -43.14
N SER A 784 23.64 -0.75 -43.52
CA SER A 784 23.05 -0.23 -44.75
C SER A 784 21.52 -0.17 -44.70
N ILE A 785 20.94 0.87 -45.34
CA ILE A 785 19.50 0.95 -45.66
C ILE A 785 19.38 0.93 -47.18
N THR A 786 18.82 -0.14 -47.73
CA THR A 786 18.54 -0.18 -49.18
C THR A 786 17.12 0.27 -49.46
N ASN A 787 16.97 1.35 -50.25
CA ASN A 787 15.67 1.76 -50.78
C ASN A 787 15.26 0.77 -51.87
N GLY A 788 14.30 -0.09 -51.55
CA GLY A 788 13.77 -1.08 -52.50
C GLY A 788 13.24 -0.41 -53.77
N LYS A 789 13.96 -0.56 -54.90
CA LYS A 789 13.45 -0.23 -56.24
C LYS A 789 12.91 -1.50 -56.91
N PHE A 790 11.89 -1.33 -57.75
CA PHE A 790 11.20 -2.40 -58.51
C PHE A 790 10.38 -3.40 -57.67
N GLY A 791 9.60 -2.90 -56.70
CA GLY A 791 8.61 -3.71 -55.99
C GLY A 791 9.18 -4.64 -54.90
N LYS A 792 10.47 -4.52 -54.57
CA LYS A 792 11.07 -5.15 -53.39
C LYS A 792 10.99 -4.23 -52.18
N LYS A 793 10.80 -4.79 -50.99
CA LYS A 793 10.77 -4.05 -49.72
C LYS A 793 12.17 -3.57 -49.34
N PRO A 794 12.30 -2.45 -48.61
CA PRO A 794 13.59 -2.00 -48.09
C PRO A 794 14.17 -3.02 -47.10
N GLN A 795 15.48 -3.28 -47.23
CA GLN A 795 16.23 -4.19 -46.35
C GLN A 795 17.19 -3.38 -45.47
N ILE A 796 17.26 -3.77 -44.19
CA ILE A 796 18.18 -3.22 -43.19
C ILE A 796 19.07 -4.35 -42.69
N GLU A 797 20.38 -4.16 -42.84
CA GLU A 797 21.40 -5.05 -42.28
C GLU A 797 21.99 -4.43 -41.01
N LEU A 798 22.21 -5.25 -39.99
CA LEU A 798 22.79 -4.86 -38.70
C LEU A 798 24.02 -5.74 -38.45
N ALA A 799 25.16 -5.14 -38.12
CA ALA A 799 26.37 -5.85 -37.69
C ALA A 799 26.73 -5.46 -36.25
N GLN A 800 27.38 -6.39 -35.52
CA GLN A 800 27.77 -6.20 -34.12
C GLN A 800 29.25 -5.80 -33.92
N GLU A 801 30.03 -5.58 -34.99
CA GLU A 801 31.44 -5.20 -34.86
C GLU A 801 31.82 -4.01 -35.74
N SER A 802 32.72 -3.18 -35.21
CA SER A 802 33.27 -1.99 -35.85
C SER A 802 34.35 -2.34 -36.88
N LEU A 803 34.20 -1.85 -38.11
CA LEU A 803 35.31 -1.63 -39.03
C LEU A 803 35.96 -0.29 -38.69
N ILE A 804 37.08 -0.30 -37.96
CA ILE A 804 37.97 0.85 -37.83
C ILE A 804 39.40 0.33 -38.00
N ASP A 805 40.05 0.79 -39.08
CA ASP A 805 41.49 0.74 -39.31
C ASP A 805 42.20 1.72 -38.36
N ASP A 806 43.41 1.35 -37.97
CA ASP A 806 44.32 2.04 -37.04
C ASP A 806 44.54 3.54 -37.33
N ILE A 807 44.43 4.37 -36.29
CA ILE A 807 45.12 5.65 -36.20
C ILE A 807 45.73 5.77 -34.80
N ASP A 808 47.06 5.88 -34.78
CA ASP A 808 47.97 5.99 -33.64
C ASP A 808 47.59 7.06 -32.60
N GLU A 809 47.83 6.73 -31.32
CA GLU A 809 47.93 7.69 -30.23
C GLU A 809 49.18 8.59 -30.36
N PRO A 810 49.11 9.89 -30.04
CA PRO A 810 50.28 10.66 -29.70
C PRO A 810 50.48 10.73 -28.18
N THR A 811 51.67 10.31 -27.77
CA THR A 811 52.28 10.43 -26.45
C THR A 811 52.42 11.88 -25.95
N ASP A 812 52.21 12.09 -24.66
CA ASP A 812 52.52 13.33 -23.93
C ASP A 812 54.03 13.61 -23.89
N SER A 813 54.46 14.81 -24.30
CA SER A 813 55.66 15.46 -23.76
C SER A 813 55.66 16.98 -23.97
N GLN A 814 55.69 17.69 -22.84
CA GLN A 814 56.40 18.94 -22.52
C GLN A 814 56.64 20.05 -23.58
N ASP A 815 56.19 21.23 -23.18
CA ASP A 815 56.87 22.54 -23.25
C ASP A 815 57.04 23.29 -24.58
N THR A 816 56.76 24.59 -24.44
CA THR A 816 57.26 25.78 -25.15
C THR A 816 56.55 26.35 -26.40
N LEU A 817 56.15 27.62 -26.21
CA LEU A 817 56.20 28.76 -27.15
C LEU A 817 55.07 28.95 -28.20
N GLN A 818 54.32 30.04 -27.99
CA GLN A 818 53.73 30.92 -29.02
C GLN A 818 54.79 31.43 -30.04
N PRO A 819 54.46 32.15 -31.14
CA PRO A 819 53.19 32.36 -31.87
C PRO A 819 53.34 32.24 -33.43
N GLN A 820 52.25 32.55 -34.15
CA GLN A 820 52.17 33.15 -35.51
C GLN A 820 51.77 32.26 -36.71
N GLY A 821 50.66 32.68 -37.35
CA GLY A 821 50.58 32.89 -38.81
C GLY A 821 49.88 31.82 -39.65
N GLU A 822 48.63 32.13 -40.05
CA GLU A 822 48.03 32.04 -41.42
C GLU A 822 48.46 30.85 -42.32
N ASP A 823 47.59 30.09 -43.00
CA ASP A 823 46.37 30.45 -43.71
C ASP A 823 45.65 29.16 -44.20
N LYS A 824 44.31 29.18 -44.19
CA LYS A 824 43.33 28.56 -45.13
C LYS A 824 43.49 27.11 -45.61
N ASP A 825 42.67 26.21 -45.08
CA ASP A 825 41.40 25.77 -45.70
C ASP A 825 40.83 24.55 -44.94
N GLN A 826 39.50 24.42 -44.92
CA GLN A 826 38.69 23.25 -44.48
C GLN A 826 38.19 23.20 -43.03
N GLN A 827 37.36 24.18 -42.67
CA GLN A 827 36.14 23.91 -41.88
C GLN A 827 34.97 23.92 -42.87
N ASN A 828 34.24 22.80 -43.00
CA ASN A 828 32.89 22.72 -43.59
C ASN A 828 32.35 21.28 -43.51
N VAL A 829 31.96 20.78 -42.32
CA VAL A 829 30.91 19.73 -42.19
C VAL A 829 30.21 19.79 -40.81
N PHE A 830 29.98 21.00 -40.27
CA PHE A 830 29.03 21.21 -39.16
C PHE A 830 27.82 22.06 -39.57
N ASP A 831 27.58 22.17 -40.88
CA ASP A 831 26.62 23.08 -41.53
C ASP A 831 25.34 22.38 -42.05
N PHE A 832 24.77 21.40 -41.35
CA PHE A 832 23.51 20.77 -41.82
C PHE A 832 22.38 20.59 -40.79
N ILE A 833 22.52 21.09 -39.56
CA ILE A 833 21.42 21.07 -38.57
C ILE A 833 20.99 22.48 -38.11
N ASP A 834 21.42 23.53 -38.83
CA ASP A 834 20.97 24.92 -38.58
C ASP A 834 20.08 25.52 -39.68
N SER A 835 19.55 24.71 -40.62
CA SER A 835 18.82 25.23 -41.79
C SER A 835 17.29 25.08 -41.80
N VAL A 836 16.63 24.74 -40.68
CA VAL A 836 15.14 24.66 -40.67
C VAL A 836 14.43 25.49 -39.61
N THR A 837 15.12 26.18 -38.69
CA THR A 837 14.42 27.04 -37.71
C THR A 837 15.17 28.33 -37.40
N ALA A 838 15.27 29.21 -38.40
CA ALA A 838 15.39 30.65 -38.18
C ALA A 838 14.87 31.40 -39.42
N ASP A 839 13.56 31.62 -39.46
CA ASP A 839 13.00 32.90 -39.93
C ASP A 839 12.04 33.34 -38.83
N LEU A 840 12.53 34.18 -37.92
CA LEU A 840 11.97 35.50 -37.60
C LEU A 840 12.54 36.04 -36.28
N ASP A 841 13.17 37.20 -36.43
CA ASP A 841 13.80 38.06 -35.44
C ASP A 841 12.90 38.41 -34.23
N PHE A 842 13.50 38.62 -33.05
CA PHE A 842 13.74 39.96 -32.48
C PHE A 842 14.36 39.85 -31.07
N GLU A 843 15.56 40.44 -30.92
CA GLU A 843 16.26 40.62 -29.64
C GLU A 843 15.77 41.84 -28.83
N PRO A 844 16.08 41.89 -27.51
CA PRO A 844 15.52 42.81 -26.52
C PRO A 844 16.38 44.07 -26.31
N PRO A 845 15.93 45.06 -25.49
CA PRO A 845 16.86 46.01 -24.90
C PRO A 845 16.94 45.90 -23.37
N LYS A 846 18.17 45.73 -22.87
CA LYS A 846 18.67 46.32 -21.62
C LYS A 846 19.63 47.44 -22.10
N GLY A 847 19.51 48.72 -21.74
CA GLY A 847 19.58 49.31 -20.41
C GLY A 847 20.95 50.02 -20.28
N SER A 848 20.97 51.33 -20.01
CA SER A 848 22.14 52.02 -19.46
C SER A 848 21.77 53.39 -18.86
N GLU A 849 22.55 53.77 -17.83
CA GLU A 849 22.28 54.75 -16.76
C GLU A 849 22.78 56.19 -17.05
N SER A 850 22.59 57.04 -16.02
CA SER A 850 23.13 58.39 -15.72
C SER A 850 22.17 59.54 -16.08
N GLU A 851 21.94 60.61 -15.30
CA GLU A 851 22.45 61.11 -14.01
C GLU A 851 21.61 62.36 -13.61
N VAL A 852 21.64 62.76 -12.33
CA VAL A 852 21.56 64.16 -11.82
C VAL A 852 20.20 64.85 -11.48
N SER A 853 20.14 65.29 -10.21
CA SER A 853 19.59 66.53 -9.61
C SER A 853 18.21 66.56 -8.90
N ARG A 854 18.31 66.61 -7.56
CA ARG A 854 17.70 67.56 -6.59
C ARG A 854 16.58 68.49 -7.08
N GLY A 855 15.50 68.56 -6.30
CA GLY A 855 14.65 69.75 -6.22
C GLY A 855 13.36 69.56 -5.41
N ASN A 856 13.31 70.14 -4.21
CA ASN A 856 12.13 70.36 -3.35
C ASN A 856 10.96 70.98 -4.16
N VAL A 857 9.69 70.88 -3.74
CA VAL A 857 9.06 71.87 -2.83
C VAL A 857 7.62 71.43 -2.44
N SER A 858 7.41 71.34 -1.12
CA SER A 858 6.26 71.69 -0.25
C SER A 858 4.83 71.14 -0.51
N GLN A 859 4.26 70.42 0.46
CA GLN A 859 3.34 70.89 1.52
C GLN A 859 1.99 71.42 1.01
N GLU A 860 0.89 70.77 1.41
CA GLU A 860 -0.01 71.31 2.44
C GLU A 860 -1.08 70.30 2.86
N ASN A 861 -1.26 70.17 4.17
CA ASN A 861 -2.40 69.57 4.85
C ASN A 861 -3.59 70.55 4.75
N VAL A 862 -4.80 70.10 4.43
CA VAL A 862 -6.03 70.60 5.05
C VAL A 862 -7.07 69.47 5.16
N SER A 863 -7.62 69.40 6.35
CA SER A 863 -8.66 68.52 6.88
C SER A 863 -10.09 69.06 6.66
N GLN A 864 -11.05 68.13 6.68
CA GLN A 864 -12.48 68.26 7.08
C GLN A 864 -13.49 68.93 6.13
N GLU A 865 -14.55 68.16 5.80
CA GLU A 865 -16.01 68.43 5.80
C GLU A 865 -16.67 67.40 4.85
N SER A 866 -17.40 66.37 5.31
CA SER A 866 -18.79 66.31 5.82
C SER A 866 -19.89 66.68 4.81
N ASP A 867 -20.69 65.67 4.49
CA ASP A 867 -22.15 65.67 4.23
C ASP A 867 -22.74 66.41 3.02
N THR A 868 -23.14 65.62 2.02
CA THR A 868 -24.54 65.31 1.64
C THR A 868 -24.55 64.96 0.15
N THR A 869 -24.89 63.73 -0.22
CA THR A 869 -26.28 63.46 -0.62
C THR A 869 -26.54 61.98 -0.56
N SER A 870 -27.32 61.63 0.45
CA SER A 870 -28.22 60.50 0.48
C SER A 870 -29.23 60.62 -0.67
N GLU A 871 -29.16 59.72 -1.63
CA GLU A 871 -30.28 59.28 -2.48
C GLU A 871 -29.69 58.24 -3.43
N LEU A 872 -29.49 57.00 -2.95
CA LEU A 872 -29.32 55.78 -3.78
C LEU A 872 -29.00 54.50 -2.98
N SER A 873 -28.74 54.57 -1.67
CA SER A 873 -28.41 53.39 -0.86
C SER A 873 -29.57 52.81 -0.01
N SER A 874 -30.80 53.28 -0.19
CA SER A 874 -31.97 52.84 0.60
C SER A 874 -32.97 51.95 -0.14
N LEU A 875 -32.54 51.20 -1.17
CA LEU A 875 -33.42 50.27 -1.91
C LEU A 875 -32.97 48.80 -1.90
N ILE A 876 -31.95 48.42 -1.13
CA ILE A 876 -31.53 47.02 -1.01
C ILE A 876 -31.15 46.69 0.44
N ALA A 877 -32.18 46.53 1.29
CA ALA A 877 -32.26 45.70 2.50
C ALA A 877 -33.47 46.18 3.33
N PRO A 878 -34.54 45.38 3.41
CA PRO A 878 -34.67 44.52 4.59
C PRO A 878 -35.37 43.20 4.29
N GLU A 879 -34.64 42.15 3.92
CA GLU A 879 -35.15 40.76 3.89
C GLU A 879 -34.04 39.76 4.27
N LEU A 880 -33.36 39.99 5.40
CA LEU A 880 -32.34 39.08 5.94
C LEU A 880 -32.58 38.73 7.42
N ASP A 881 -33.83 38.84 7.87
CA ASP A 881 -34.30 38.34 9.18
C ASP A 881 -35.63 37.60 8.98
N ARG A 882 -35.59 36.47 8.26
CA ARG A 882 -36.56 35.35 8.25
C ARG A 882 -36.17 34.38 7.15
N GLU A 883 -35.55 33.26 7.51
CA GLU A 883 -35.67 31.93 6.87
C GLU A 883 -34.69 30.96 7.55
N GLU A 884 -35.03 30.57 8.78
CA GLU A 884 -34.76 29.20 9.23
C GLU A 884 -36.05 28.40 8.93
N GLU A 885 -36.21 27.95 7.68
CA GLU A 885 -37.18 26.89 7.37
C GLU A 885 -36.42 25.58 7.18
N MET A 886 -36.70 24.66 8.10
CA MET A 886 -36.32 23.26 8.00
C MET A 886 -36.89 22.67 6.71
N LEU A 887 -36.09 21.85 6.03
CA LEU A 887 -36.60 20.87 5.07
C LEU A 887 -37.52 19.90 5.83
N ASP A 888 -38.82 20.15 5.80
CA ASP A 888 -39.83 19.24 6.32
C ASP A 888 -39.81 17.96 5.48
N PHE A 889 -39.47 16.85 6.14
CA PHE A 889 -39.71 15.51 5.61
C PHE A 889 -41.22 15.30 5.45
N PRO A 890 -41.68 14.60 4.39
CA PRO A 890 -43.10 14.34 4.20
C PRO A 890 -43.67 13.59 5.41
N SER A 891 -44.84 14.02 5.85
CA SER A 891 -45.56 13.39 6.94
C SER A 891 -45.87 11.93 6.61
N LEU A 892 -46.01 11.09 7.64
CA LEU A 892 -46.33 9.66 7.47
C LEU A 892 -47.63 9.42 6.67
N SER A 893 -48.55 10.39 6.70
CA SER A 893 -49.77 10.42 5.88
C SER A 893 -49.50 10.68 4.40
N GLU A 894 -48.54 11.54 4.07
CA GLU A 894 -48.18 11.86 2.67
C GLU A 894 -47.36 10.74 2.05
N LEU A 895 -46.51 10.06 2.83
CA LEU A 895 -45.84 8.84 2.40
C LEU A 895 -46.83 7.67 2.21
N GLN A 896 -47.91 7.62 3.00
CA GLN A 896 -48.98 6.63 2.83
C GLN A 896 -49.85 6.91 1.60
N SER A 897 -50.15 8.16 1.28
CA SER A 897 -50.88 8.50 0.04
C SER A 897 -50.03 8.23 -1.19
N LEU A 898 -48.73 8.55 -1.14
CA LEU A 898 -47.78 8.26 -2.21
C LEU A 898 -47.62 6.75 -2.43
N ALA A 899 -47.58 5.96 -1.34
CA ALA A 899 -47.57 4.50 -1.41
C ALA A 899 -48.89 3.91 -1.96
N GLN A 900 -50.03 4.53 -1.67
CA GLN A 900 -51.32 4.13 -2.25
C GLN A 900 -51.45 4.48 -3.74
N GLU A 901 -50.92 5.63 -4.17
CA GLU A 901 -50.83 5.99 -5.59
C GLU A 901 -49.90 5.06 -6.36
N LEU A 902 -48.75 4.70 -5.78
CA LEU A 902 -47.81 3.74 -6.38
C LEU A 902 -48.38 2.32 -6.46
N MET A 903 -49.29 1.94 -5.57
CA MET A 903 -50.00 0.66 -5.64
C MET A 903 -51.24 0.68 -6.56
N GLY A 904 -51.58 1.82 -7.16
CA GLY A 904 -52.74 2.02 -8.04
C GLY A 904 -52.49 1.76 -9.53
N ILE A 905 -51.26 1.46 -9.96
CA ILE A 905 -50.92 1.30 -11.38
C ILE A 905 -50.86 -0.18 -11.76
N SER A 906 -51.77 -0.54 -12.69
CA SER A 906 -52.06 -1.83 -13.35
C SER A 906 -52.54 -3.00 -12.46
N GLN A 907 -53.87 -3.04 -12.24
CA GLN A 907 -54.62 -4.29 -12.19
C GLN A 907 -54.74 -4.88 -13.60
N GLU A 908 -53.75 -5.60 -14.07
CA GLU A 908 -53.87 -6.65 -15.11
C GLU A 908 -52.60 -7.51 -14.96
N ASP A 909 -52.75 -8.84 -14.95
CA ASP A 909 -51.70 -9.87 -14.74
C ASP A 909 -51.29 -10.24 -13.30
N LYS A 910 -52.29 -10.56 -12.45
CA LYS A 910 -52.09 -11.48 -11.32
C LYS A 910 -52.94 -12.76 -11.46
N THR A 911 -52.38 -13.77 -12.11
CA THR A 911 -52.80 -15.17 -11.89
C THR A 911 -51.59 -16.11 -11.91
N LYS A 912 -51.47 -16.91 -10.82
CA LYS A 912 -50.46 -17.96 -10.50
C LYS A 912 -49.11 -17.36 -10.09
N VAL A 913 -48.64 -17.47 -8.85
CA VAL A 913 -48.22 -18.71 -8.16
C VAL A 913 -48.38 -18.54 -6.64
N SER A 914 -48.84 -19.59 -5.97
CA SER A 914 -49.00 -19.70 -4.51
C SER A 914 -47.65 -19.96 -3.81
N VAL A 915 -47.24 -19.09 -2.89
CA VAL A 915 -46.19 -19.37 -1.91
C VAL A 915 -46.85 -19.75 -0.59
N THR A 916 -46.74 -21.03 -0.23
CA THR A 916 -47.15 -21.56 1.07
C THR A 916 -46.08 -21.24 2.10
N ILE A 917 -46.32 -20.26 2.96
CA ILE A 917 -45.55 -20.07 4.20
C ILE A 917 -46.21 -20.96 5.26
N MET A 918 -45.52 -22.01 5.71
CA MET A 918 -45.95 -22.78 6.87
C MET A 918 -45.45 -22.12 8.16
N PRO A 919 -46.28 -22.01 9.22
CA PRO A 919 -45.88 -21.45 10.50
C PRO A 919 -45.10 -22.49 11.34
N GLU A 920 -44.01 -22.04 11.94
CA GLU A 920 -43.22 -22.78 12.93
C GLU A 920 -44.10 -23.26 14.09
N THR A 921 -43.99 -24.55 14.41
CA THR A 921 -44.51 -25.11 15.66
C THR A 921 -43.35 -25.33 16.63
N ILE A 922 -43.31 -24.50 17.66
CA ILE A 922 -42.51 -24.70 18.87
C ILE A 922 -42.94 -26.02 19.51
N LYS A 923 -41.98 -26.93 19.74
CA LYS A 923 -42.10 -27.97 20.76
C LYS A 923 -40.89 -27.92 21.68
N THR A 924 -41.17 -27.46 22.89
CA THR A 924 -40.44 -27.84 24.11
C THR A 924 -40.59 -29.34 24.33
N ASP A 925 -39.50 -30.04 24.68
CA ASP A 925 -39.48 -30.94 25.83
C ASP A 925 -38.06 -31.50 26.11
N SER A 926 -37.74 -31.48 27.41
CA SER A 926 -36.61 -32.04 28.20
C SER A 926 -35.18 -31.58 27.91
#